data_AF-A0A7Y5N739-F1
#
_entry.id   AF-A0A7Y5N739-F1
#
_cell.length_a   1.000
_cell.length_b   1.000
_cell.length_c   1.000
_cell.angle_alpha   90.00
_cell.angle_beta   90.00
_cell.angle_gamma   90.00
#
_symmetry.space_group_name_H-M   'P 1'
#
loop_
_entity.id
_entity.type
_entity.pdbx_description
1 polymer ?
#
loop_
_entity_poly.entity_id
_entity_poly.type
_entity_poly.pdbx_seq_one_letter_code
_entity_poly.pdbx_strand_id
1 'polypeptide(L)'
;MGALVVTGLAAPMQAQATPVAQAPVSGDPAASQASRHDNLPNPLAEAKAAETKAAVAKLLKGEASTTTVNGNRVIEVKTTDKSGKKGKSRFIDYPVNREEDIFTILTDFGDQSLQPQGGGAGPVHNQIASPDRNWDGGTTDDNSTYWTKDFNRQHYLDMMFGSGESFKDFYLKQSNGRFLAKGDVSDWVTVPYNEARYGHNPVDGDGTSEADGYWNYIKDTATAWYDAQKKAGKSDADIKAYLAQFDKVDRYDYDGDGNFNEPDGYIDHFQAIHAGEGEEAGGGAQGEDAIWSHRWYAFSTDAGKTGPQQNKLGGVQLGNSGMWIGDYTTEPENGGLGVFAHEFGHDLGLPDLYDTAGGDNSTAFWTLMSGGSWLNRGTDSIGTTPGYMGPWEKLQLGWLDYKTVPFGTDTTVKLGAADKASHTNYQALVVPLPERSVVSKRNTPHSGSAEWWSGYGDNLNNTLTRSLDLTGATSSAALTAFVQGNLEKGYDYLYAEVSTDSGANWTQLGAPTDGKFAWTEKTWDLSAYKGQNVQFRFRIASDGGVSSEAFVDDIAVVKDGVAGAVDDVEAGAGPWTAKGFSIISGTTTKQVQDFYFAENRVYSGYDATLKTGPYNFGWASTKPDWVERFPYQNGMLVWFANGEYTNNNTSAHPGGGEVLPVDARPAPVMLDGNVRLGNRRQPFDATFGQERTDAVTFHRNGVPTTVPSQPAIPTFDDSDPNRYWTAKNPWASTKVAGSGTTMTVAKTEDGGNELQVKVEFK
;
A
#
# COMPACT_ATOMS: atom_id res chain seq x y z
N MET A 1 18.87 -71.91 47.39
CA MET A 1 20.11 -71.12 47.16
C MET A 1 20.74 -71.64 45.89
N GLY A 2 20.96 -70.77 44.90
CA GLY A 2 21.52 -71.16 43.61
C GLY A 2 20.84 -70.43 42.46
N ALA A 3 21.64 -69.73 41.66
CA ALA A 3 21.25 -68.83 40.59
C ALA A 3 20.45 -69.50 39.47
N LEU A 4 19.54 -68.74 38.86
CA LEU A 4 19.10 -68.96 37.49
C LEU A 4 19.23 -67.65 36.72
N VAL A 5 20.11 -67.66 35.72
CA VAL A 5 20.33 -66.59 34.76
C VAL A 5 19.18 -66.63 33.74
N VAL A 6 18.49 -65.51 33.56
CA VAL A 6 17.56 -65.31 32.43
C VAL A 6 18.10 -64.16 31.59
N THR A 7 18.55 -64.50 30.39
CA THR A 7 18.96 -63.60 29.32
C THR A 7 17.74 -62.90 28.71
N GLY A 8 17.60 -61.59 28.95
CA GLY A 8 16.70 -60.72 28.20
C GLY A 8 17.47 -60.00 27.10
N LEU A 9 17.13 -60.28 25.84
CA LEU A 9 17.62 -59.57 24.66
C LEU A 9 17.08 -58.13 24.68
N ALA A 10 17.95 -57.15 24.90
CA ALA A 10 17.66 -55.75 24.58
C ALA A 10 18.07 -55.50 23.13
N ALA A 11 17.08 -55.32 22.25
CA ALA A 11 17.33 -54.78 20.92
C ALA A 11 17.65 -53.28 21.03
N PRO A 12 18.67 -52.76 20.35
CA PRO A 12 18.93 -51.32 20.31
C PRO A 12 17.75 -50.63 19.60
N MET A 13 17.07 -49.71 20.29
CA MET A 13 16.19 -48.74 19.64
C MET A 13 17.06 -47.89 18.73
N GLN A 14 16.98 -48.13 17.42
CA GLN A 14 17.46 -47.19 16.43
C GLN A 14 16.63 -45.92 16.57
N ALA A 15 17.28 -44.81 16.92
CA ALA A 15 16.72 -43.49 16.68
C ALA A 15 16.49 -43.37 15.17
N GLN A 16 15.25 -43.50 14.73
CA GLN A 16 14.86 -43.10 13.39
C GLN A 16 14.96 -41.58 13.38
N ALA A 17 15.99 -41.06 12.71
CA ALA A 17 16.00 -39.67 12.28
C ALA A 17 14.75 -39.48 11.43
N THR A 18 13.81 -38.66 11.91
CA THR A 18 12.74 -38.13 11.08
C THR A 18 13.40 -37.46 9.88
N PRO A 19 12.99 -37.75 8.63
CA PRO A 19 13.47 -37.00 7.49
C PRO A 19 13.20 -35.53 7.77
N VAL A 20 14.24 -34.70 7.75
CA VAL A 20 14.09 -33.26 7.65
C VAL A 20 13.29 -33.04 6.38
N ALA A 21 12.06 -32.55 6.49
CA ALA A 21 11.28 -32.16 5.33
C ALA A 21 12.15 -31.17 4.53
N GLN A 22 12.33 -31.42 3.23
CA GLN A 22 12.95 -30.40 2.38
C GLN A 22 12.09 -29.16 2.50
N ALA A 23 12.73 -28.01 2.78
CA ALA A 23 12.05 -26.73 2.74
C ALA A 23 11.35 -26.60 1.38
N PRO A 24 10.11 -26.05 1.35
CA PRO A 24 9.47 -25.72 0.09
C PRO A 24 10.41 -24.85 -0.76
N VAL A 25 10.39 -25.07 -2.08
CA VAL A 25 11.18 -24.29 -3.04
C VAL A 25 10.79 -22.81 -2.96
N SER A 26 11.76 -21.90 -2.87
CA SER A 26 11.46 -20.46 -2.84
C SER A 26 10.86 -20.03 -4.19
N GLY A 27 9.67 -19.42 -4.14
CA GLY A 27 9.10 -18.71 -5.29
C GLY A 27 9.80 -17.36 -5.46
N ASP A 28 9.58 -16.67 -6.59
CA ASP A 28 10.06 -15.29 -6.74
C ASP A 28 9.38 -14.39 -5.69
N PRO A 29 10.08 -13.87 -4.67
CA PRO A 29 9.40 -13.23 -3.53
C PRO A 29 8.64 -11.97 -3.93
N ALA A 30 9.21 -11.19 -4.85
CA ALA A 30 8.52 -10.05 -5.43
C ALA A 30 7.23 -10.44 -6.19
N ALA A 31 7.11 -11.69 -6.69
CA ALA A 31 5.91 -12.19 -7.35
C ALA A 31 4.84 -12.58 -6.33
N SER A 32 5.26 -13.19 -5.22
CA SER A 32 4.40 -13.43 -4.08
C SER A 32 3.84 -12.11 -3.54
N GLN A 33 4.68 -11.08 -3.33
CA GLN A 33 4.24 -9.73 -2.90
C GLN A 33 3.09 -9.19 -3.74
N ALA A 34 3.12 -9.35 -5.06
CA ALA A 34 2.06 -8.91 -5.97
C ALA A 34 0.71 -9.64 -5.81
N SER A 35 0.62 -10.65 -4.93
CA SER A 35 -0.63 -11.36 -4.63
C SER A 35 -1.32 -10.89 -3.34
N ARG A 36 -0.67 -10.02 -2.54
CA ARG A 36 -1.21 -9.46 -1.30
C ARG A 36 -0.83 -7.97 -1.17
N HIS A 37 -1.42 -7.33 -0.18
CA HIS A 37 -1.13 -5.94 0.16
C HIS A 37 -0.11 -5.90 1.30
N ASP A 38 1.01 -5.19 1.10
CA ASP A 38 2.00 -4.98 2.16
C ASP A 38 1.58 -3.75 3.00
N ASN A 39 0.89 -2.77 2.42
CA ASN A 39 0.19 -1.72 3.17
C ASN A 39 -1.28 -2.07 3.47
N LEU A 40 -1.55 -2.55 4.68
CA LEU A 40 -2.89 -2.97 5.10
C LEU A 40 -3.82 -1.78 5.46
N PRO A 41 -5.15 -1.94 5.32
CA PRO A 41 -6.11 -0.83 5.43
C PRO A 41 -6.03 -0.07 6.76
N ASN A 42 -5.87 1.25 6.66
CA ASN A 42 -5.88 2.18 7.79
C ASN A 42 -6.53 3.51 7.34
N PRO A 43 -7.79 3.77 7.77
CA PRO A 43 -8.53 4.96 7.35
C PRO A 43 -7.82 6.29 7.66
N LEU A 44 -7.04 6.38 8.74
CA LEU A 44 -6.32 7.60 9.11
C LEU A 44 -5.15 7.86 8.14
N ALA A 45 -4.36 6.82 7.85
CA ALA A 45 -3.24 6.90 6.91
C ALA A 45 -3.73 7.19 5.48
N GLU A 46 -4.80 6.50 5.04
CA GLU A 46 -5.40 6.70 3.73
C GLU A 46 -5.93 8.12 3.55
N ALA A 47 -6.61 8.67 4.56
CA ALA A 47 -7.08 10.05 4.55
C ALA A 47 -5.91 11.04 4.43
N LYS A 48 -4.85 10.86 5.23
CA LYS A 48 -3.64 11.71 5.17
C LYS A 48 -2.95 11.61 3.80
N ALA A 49 -2.78 10.41 3.25
CA ALA A 49 -2.17 10.19 1.94
C ALA A 49 -2.98 10.85 0.82
N ALA A 50 -4.31 10.70 0.84
CA ALA A 50 -5.21 11.33 -0.11
C ALA A 50 -5.18 12.88 -0.02
N GLU A 51 -5.19 13.45 1.19
CA GLU A 51 -5.06 14.90 1.38
C GLU A 51 -3.70 15.42 0.90
N THR A 52 -2.62 14.70 1.20
CA THR A 52 -1.25 15.01 0.76
C THR A 52 -1.14 14.99 -0.76
N LYS A 53 -1.59 13.91 -1.42
CA LYS A 53 -1.59 13.78 -2.88
C LYS A 53 -2.37 14.92 -3.55
N ALA A 54 -3.54 15.27 -3.02
CA ALA A 54 -4.35 16.37 -3.54
C ALA A 54 -3.66 17.73 -3.37
N ALA A 55 -2.99 17.96 -2.24
CA ALA A 55 -2.23 19.17 -1.97
C ALA A 55 -0.99 19.29 -2.88
N VAL A 56 -0.25 18.20 -3.08
CA VAL A 56 0.89 18.10 -4.00
C VAL A 56 0.45 18.38 -5.44
N ALA A 57 -0.68 17.84 -5.89
CA ALA A 57 -1.21 18.14 -7.22
C ALA A 57 -1.49 19.65 -7.40
N LYS A 58 -2.08 20.31 -6.39
CA LYS A 58 -2.27 21.77 -6.39
C LYS A 58 -0.96 22.54 -6.37
N LEU A 59 0.05 22.05 -5.64
CA LEU A 59 1.39 22.65 -5.62
C LEU A 59 2.04 22.61 -7.01
N LEU A 60 1.97 21.47 -7.71
CA LEU A 60 2.49 21.33 -9.08
C LEU A 60 1.81 22.27 -10.08
N LYS A 61 0.51 22.55 -9.89
CA LYS A 61 -0.26 23.49 -10.70
C LYS A 61 -0.04 24.97 -10.33
N GLY A 62 0.68 25.25 -9.24
CA GLY A 62 0.82 26.61 -8.71
C GLY A 62 -0.45 27.16 -8.04
N GLU A 63 -1.41 26.29 -7.70
CA GLU A 63 -2.66 26.63 -6.99
C GLU A 63 -2.50 26.60 -5.47
N ALA A 64 -1.43 25.97 -4.97
CA ALA A 64 -1.02 25.95 -3.58
C ALA A 64 0.45 26.39 -3.46
N SER A 65 0.86 26.74 -2.25
CA SER A 65 2.24 27.11 -1.93
C SER A 65 2.67 26.44 -0.63
N THR A 66 3.96 26.17 -0.51
CA THR A 66 4.53 25.76 0.77
C THR A 66 4.74 26.98 1.69
N THR A 67 4.58 26.78 2.99
CA THR A 67 4.91 27.75 4.04
C THR A 67 5.47 27.01 5.24
N THR A 68 5.92 27.74 6.26
CA THR A 68 6.38 27.15 7.53
C THR A 68 5.39 27.49 8.64
N VAL A 69 4.91 26.47 9.32
CA VAL A 69 4.08 26.57 10.54
C VAL A 69 4.83 25.84 11.64
N ASN A 70 5.10 26.52 12.76
CA ASN A 70 5.80 25.95 13.92
C ASN A 70 7.13 25.22 13.61
N GLY A 71 7.85 25.66 12.58
CA GLY A 71 9.10 25.04 12.13
C GLY A 71 8.94 23.94 11.08
N ASN A 72 7.72 23.46 10.84
CA ASN A 72 7.41 22.47 9.82
C ASN A 72 7.01 23.12 8.49
N ARG A 73 7.57 22.59 7.39
CA ARG A 73 7.05 22.92 6.06
C ARG A 73 5.70 22.23 5.90
N VAL A 74 4.70 23.00 5.50
CA VAL A 74 3.36 22.53 5.18
C VAL A 74 2.94 23.06 3.82
N ILE A 75 2.01 22.38 3.15
CA ILE A 75 1.31 22.93 1.99
C ILE A 75 0.10 23.72 2.48
N GLU A 76 0.07 25.02 2.20
CA GLU A 76 -1.09 25.86 2.47
C GLU A 76 -2.13 25.72 1.33
N VAL A 77 -3.27 25.13 1.65
CA VAL A 77 -4.42 25.04 0.75
C VAL A 77 -5.47 26.06 1.17
N LYS A 78 -5.59 27.14 0.39
CA LYS A 78 -6.60 28.19 0.62
C LYS A 78 -7.98 27.63 0.30
N THR A 79 -8.89 27.69 1.27
CA THR A 79 -10.29 27.33 1.04
C THR A 79 -11.09 28.57 0.63
N THR A 80 -12.05 28.37 -0.27
CA THR A 80 -13.12 29.33 -0.53
C THR A 80 -14.41 28.72 -0.03
N ASP A 81 -15.17 29.47 0.76
CA ASP A 81 -16.48 29.02 1.19
C ASP A 81 -17.47 28.99 0.00
N LYS A 82 -18.65 28.41 0.23
CA LYS A 82 -19.71 28.30 -0.79
C LYS A 82 -20.20 29.67 -1.31
N SER A 83 -19.79 30.79 -0.71
CA SER A 83 -20.12 32.16 -1.09
C SER A 83 -18.97 32.89 -1.81
N GLY A 84 -17.85 32.19 -2.08
CA GLY A 84 -16.67 32.77 -2.72
C GLY A 84 -15.84 33.67 -1.79
N LYS A 85 -16.11 33.69 -0.48
CA LYS A 85 -15.24 34.38 0.50
C LYS A 85 -14.08 33.46 0.88
N LYS A 86 -12.93 34.08 1.19
CA LYS A 86 -11.77 33.37 1.72
C LYS A 86 -12.12 32.68 3.03
N GLY A 87 -12.08 31.35 3.05
CA GLY A 87 -12.18 30.54 4.26
C GLY A 87 -10.86 30.47 5.01
N LYS A 88 -10.81 29.70 6.10
CA LYS A 88 -9.56 29.38 6.80
C LYS A 88 -8.68 28.50 5.90
N SER A 89 -7.40 28.83 5.78
CA SER A 89 -6.44 27.95 5.12
C SER A 89 -6.38 26.60 5.85
N ARG A 90 -6.27 25.50 5.10
CA ARG A 90 -5.91 24.19 5.64
C ARG A 90 -4.42 23.98 5.38
N PHE A 91 -3.71 23.45 6.37
CA PHE A 91 -2.30 23.13 6.28
C PHE A 91 -2.15 21.63 6.21
N ILE A 92 -1.42 21.14 5.20
CA ILE A 92 -1.14 19.72 5.02
C ILE A 92 0.32 19.49 5.33
N ASP A 93 0.59 18.54 6.23
CA ASP A 93 1.95 18.17 6.62
C ASP A 93 2.79 17.79 5.40
N TYR A 94 3.93 18.46 5.22
CA TYR A 94 4.79 18.27 4.06
C TYR A 94 6.25 18.65 4.38
N PRO A 95 6.84 18.02 5.41
CA PRO A 95 8.12 18.40 5.95
C PRO A 95 9.23 18.26 4.90
N VAL A 96 10.29 19.05 5.03
CA VAL A 96 11.51 18.87 4.23
C VAL A 96 12.47 18.00 5.00
N ASN A 97 12.85 18.48 6.18
CA ASN A 97 13.90 17.91 7.01
C ASN A 97 13.27 17.19 8.19
N ARG A 98 13.62 15.93 8.38
CA ARG A 98 13.08 15.07 9.43
C ARG A 98 14.21 14.30 10.10
N GLU A 99 14.12 14.19 11.42
CA GLU A 99 14.88 13.20 12.18
C GLU A 99 13.87 12.32 12.89
N GLU A 100 13.82 11.05 12.51
CA GLU A 100 12.82 10.11 13.02
C GLU A 100 13.50 9.04 13.89
N ASP A 101 12.91 8.79 15.05
CA ASP A 101 13.35 7.78 16.00
C ASP A 101 12.51 6.50 15.81
N ILE A 102 13.18 5.42 15.44
CA ILE A 102 12.57 4.11 15.18
C ILE A 102 12.84 3.17 16.35
N PHE A 103 11.79 2.53 16.87
CA PHE A 103 11.92 1.53 17.92
C PHE A 103 11.60 0.14 17.38
N THR A 104 12.60 -0.73 17.40
CA THR A 104 12.49 -2.10 16.87
C THR A 104 12.57 -3.13 17.99
N ILE A 105 11.67 -4.11 18.00
CA ILE A 105 11.73 -5.27 18.88
C ILE A 105 12.00 -6.54 18.07
N LEU A 106 12.96 -7.36 18.51
CA LEU A 106 13.28 -8.66 17.92
C LEU A 106 12.53 -9.77 18.67
N THR A 107 11.87 -10.69 17.96
CA THR A 107 10.98 -11.68 18.57
C THR A 107 11.17 -13.12 18.09
N ASP A 108 11.52 -13.99 19.03
CA ASP A 108 11.39 -15.44 18.92
C ASP A 108 9.94 -15.88 19.16
N PHE A 109 9.55 -16.99 18.54
CA PHE A 109 8.26 -17.62 18.84
C PHE A 109 8.38 -18.69 19.93
N GLY A 110 7.30 -18.84 20.68
CA GLY A 110 7.17 -19.80 21.75
C GLY A 110 6.72 -21.17 21.27
N ASP A 111 6.26 -21.97 22.22
CA ASP A 111 5.85 -23.37 22.01
C ASP A 111 4.36 -23.60 22.17
N GLN A 112 3.59 -22.58 22.58
CA GLN A 112 2.14 -22.70 22.69
C GLN A 112 1.52 -22.67 21.30
N SER A 113 0.55 -23.54 21.05
CA SER A 113 -0.28 -23.48 19.84
C SER A 113 -1.70 -23.05 20.20
N LEU A 114 -2.38 -22.42 19.24
CA LEU A 114 -3.79 -22.08 19.33
C LEU A 114 -4.56 -22.79 18.22
N GLN A 115 -5.72 -23.36 18.56
CA GLN A 115 -6.62 -23.95 17.57
C GLN A 115 -7.61 -22.87 17.07
N PRO A 116 -7.96 -22.89 15.77
CA PRO A 116 -7.72 -23.95 14.79
C PRO A 116 -6.37 -23.91 14.07
N GLN A 117 -5.56 -22.86 14.23
CA GLN A 117 -4.32 -22.63 13.46
C GLN A 117 -3.31 -23.77 13.59
N GLY A 118 -3.07 -24.27 14.81
CA GLY A 118 -2.16 -25.39 15.05
C GLY A 118 -0.69 -24.99 14.96
N GLY A 119 0.06 -25.56 14.01
CA GLY A 119 1.50 -25.32 13.83
C GLY A 119 2.44 -26.05 14.81
N GLY A 120 3.72 -26.11 14.44
CA GLY A 120 4.83 -26.58 15.30
C GLY A 120 5.35 -25.47 16.22
N ALA A 121 6.21 -25.80 17.19
CA ALA A 121 6.84 -24.78 18.05
C ALA A 121 7.86 -23.91 17.29
N GLY A 122 8.07 -22.68 17.75
CA GLY A 122 9.02 -21.74 17.14
C GLY A 122 8.49 -21.10 15.84
N PRO A 123 9.39 -20.61 14.96
CA PRO A 123 10.85 -20.72 15.06
C PRO A 123 11.46 -19.80 16.14
N VAL A 124 12.71 -20.08 16.50
CA VAL A 124 13.57 -19.10 17.19
C VAL A 124 14.69 -18.68 16.25
N HIS A 125 15.26 -17.50 16.48
CA HIS A 125 16.27 -16.91 15.62
C HIS A 125 17.49 -17.83 15.43
N ASN A 126 18.20 -17.61 14.34
CA ASN A 126 19.34 -18.39 13.86
C ASN A 126 19.00 -19.85 13.54
N GLN A 127 17.75 -20.15 13.18
CA GLN A 127 17.32 -21.47 12.73
C GLN A 127 17.10 -21.58 11.22
N ILE A 128 17.22 -20.48 10.48
CA ILE A 128 17.20 -20.49 9.02
C ILE A 128 18.41 -21.29 8.50
N ALA A 129 18.13 -22.24 7.61
CA ALA A 129 19.17 -23.11 7.05
C ALA A 129 20.19 -22.29 6.25
N SER A 130 21.48 -22.60 6.41
CA SER A 130 22.51 -21.98 5.58
C SER A 130 22.30 -22.37 4.12
N PRO A 131 22.28 -21.41 3.17
CA PRO A 131 22.14 -21.70 1.75
C PRO A 131 23.37 -22.43 1.22
N ASP A 132 23.17 -23.31 0.23
CA ASP A 132 24.27 -24.02 -0.43
C ASP A 132 24.94 -23.12 -1.47
N ARG A 133 26.10 -22.60 -1.08
CA ARG A 133 26.95 -21.75 -1.93
C ARG A 133 28.05 -22.53 -2.67
N ASN A 134 28.04 -23.86 -2.63
CA ASN A 134 28.95 -24.68 -3.43
C ASN A 134 28.35 -24.91 -4.81
N TRP A 135 28.58 -23.96 -5.73
CA TRP A 135 27.97 -23.92 -7.07
C TRP A 135 28.42 -25.05 -8.00
N ASP A 136 27.99 -26.27 -7.72
CA ASP A 136 28.33 -27.47 -8.48
C ASP A 136 27.30 -27.79 -9.56
N GLY A 137 26.25 -26.95 -9.69
CA GLY A 137 25.15 -27.09 -10.63
C GLY A 137 24.02 -27.99 -10.11
N GLY A 138 24.08 -28.40 -8.84
CA GLY A 138 23.07 -29.21 -8.17
C GLY A 138 21.79 -28.45 -7.82
N THR A 139 20.75 -29.20 -7.45
CA THR A 139 19.43 -28.66 -7.10
C THR A 139 19.41 -27.87 -5.80
N THR A 140 20.48 -27.92 -5.01
CA THR A 140 20.63 -27.19 -3.76
C THR A 140 21.29 -25.84 -3.95
N ASP A 141 21.95 -25.57 -5.09
CA ASP A 141 22.59 -24.30 -5.41
C ASP A 141 21.62 -23.12 -5.16
N ASP A 142 21.96 -22.28 -4.18
CA ASP A 142 21.17 -21.13 -3.80
C ASP A 142 22.03 -19.87 -3.97
N ASN A 143 21.51 -18.87 -4.67
CA ASN A 143 22.08 -17.51 -4.72
C ASN A 143 21.04 -16.41 -4.51
N SER A 144 19.86 -16.76 -4.01
CA SER A 144 18.74 -15.84 -3.72
C SER A 144 18.58 -15.57 -2.24
N THR A 145 18.75 -16.56 -1.38
CA THR A 145 18.43 -16.42 0.05
C THR A 145 19.43 -15.50 0.76
N TYR A 146 18.94 -14.47 1.45
CA TYR A 146 19.78 -13.70 2.37
C TYR A 146 20.01 -14.50 3.65
N TRP A 147 21.27 -14.62 4.08
CA TRP A 147 21.61 -15.39 5.26
C TRP A 147 22.89 -14.85 5.91
N THR A 148 22.90 -14.78 7.24
CA THR A 148 24.11 -14.64 8.05
C THR A 148 24.13 -15.71 9.13
N LYS A 149 25.30 -15.98 9.69
CA LYS A 149 25.49 -16.99 10.72
C LYS A 149 24.83 -16.62 12.06
N ASP A 150 24.68 -15.32 12.32
CA ASP A 150 24.17 -14.81 13.59
C ASP A 150 23.41 -13.49 13.39
N PHE A 151 22.09 -13.57 13.30
CA PHE A 151 21.13 -12.49 13.31
C PHE A 151 20.92 -11.94 14.74
N ASN A 152 22.00 -11.52 15.39
CA ASN A 152 21.94 -10.94 16.72
C ASN A 152 21.51 -9.46 16.68
N ARG A 153 21.28 -8.84 17.85
CA ARG A 153 20.95 -7.42 17.94
C ARG A 153 21.94 -6.50 17.21
N GLN A 154 23.25 -6.79 17.26
CA GLN A 154 24.26 -5.96 16.61
C GLN A 154 24.12 -5.97 15.09
N HIS A 155 23.75 -7.12 14.51
CA HIS A 155 23.45 -7.23 13.09
C HIS A 155 22.38 -6.21 12.67
N TYR A 156 21.25 -6.15 13.36
CA TYR A 156 20.18 -5.20 13.06
C TYR A 156 20.55 -3.76 13.38
N LEU A 157 21.30 -3.50 14.46
CA LEU A 157 21.84 -2.15 14.71
C LEU A 157 22.75 -1.66 13.56
N ASP A 158 23.58 -2.54 13.01
CA ASP A 158 24.45 -2.22 11.88
C ASP A 158 23.63 -2.02 10.59
N MET A 159 22.66 -2.90 10.32
CA MET A 159 21.77 -2.80 9.17
C MET A 159 20.90 -1.54 9.22
N MET A 160 20.39 -1.17 10.39
CA MET A 160 19.46 -0.05 10.53
C MET A 160 20.19 1.29 10.68
N PHE A 161 21.22 1.35 11.53
CA PHE A 161 21.82 2.62 11.96
C PHE A 161 23.34 2.69 11.79
N GLY A 162 23.96 1.65 11.21
CA GLY A 162 25.40 1.59 10.96
C GLY A 162 25.89 2.68 10.00
N SER A 163 27.20 2.93 10.02
CA SER A 163 27.85 3.96 9.19
C SER A 163 28.12 3.54 7.74
N GLY A 164 27.87 2.27 7.41
CA GLY A 164 28.05 1.70 6.07
C GLY A 164 26.75 1.76 5.25
N GLU A 165 26.57 0.78 4.36
CA GLU A 165 25.27 0.53 3.74
C GLU A 165 24.29 0.11 4.86
N SER A 166 23.30 0.96 5.11
CA SER A 166 22.32 0.78 6.18
C SER A 166 21.02 1.50 5.81
N PHE A 167 19.95 1.24 6.56
CA PHE A 167 18.66 1.94 6.42
C PHE A 167 18.84 3.45 6.56
N LYS A 168 19.61 3.86 7.57
CA LYS A 168 20.00 5.25 7.77
C LYS A 168 20.74 5.84 6.57
N ASP A 169 21.75 5.15 6.03
CA ASP A 169 22.49 5.63 4.85
C ASP A 169 21.60 5.70 3.61
N PHE A 170 20.74 4.70 3.41
CA PHE A 170 19.79 4.65 2.31
C PHE A 170 18.85 5.87 2.34
N TYR A 171 18.11 6.07 3.43
CA TYR A 171 17.16 7.19 3.51
C TYR A 171 17.84 8.56 3.52
N LEU A 172 19.05 8.66 4.09
CA LEU A 172 19.84 9.88 4.03
C LEU A 172 20.20 10.23 2.57
N LYS A 173 20.62 9.25 1.77
CA LYS A 173 20.94 9.47 0.34
C LYS A 173 19.69 9.67 -0.51
N GLN A 174 18.66 8.84 -0.32
CA GLN A 174 17.38 8.90 -1.01
C GLN A 174 16.72 10.28 -0.87
N SER A 175 16.77 10.86 0.33
CA SER A 175 16.24 12.19 0.64
C SER A 175 17.19 13.35 0.32
N ASN A 176 18.43 13.05 -0.14
CA ASN A 176 19.52 14.02 -0.34
C ASN A 176 19.85 14.83 0.94
N GLY A 177 19.94 14.13 2.07
CA GLY A 177 20.36 14.67 3.37
C GLY A 177 19.22 15.23 4.22
N ARG A 178 17.98 15.07 3.80
CA ARG A 178 16.81 15.68 4.45
C ARG A 178 16.12 14.76 5.46
N PHE A 179 16.34 13.46 5.37
CA PHE A 179 15.79 12.48 6.29
C PHE A 179 16.94 11.76 7.01
N LEU A 180 16.87 11.72 8.33
CA LEU A 180 17.81 10.98 9.17
C LEU A 180 17.06 9.97 10.03
N ALA A 181 17.28 8.68 9.76
CA ALA A 181 16.83 7.62 10.64
C ALA A 181 17.80 7.46 11.82
N LYS A 182 17.25 7.35 13.02
CA LYS A 182 17.95 6.95 14.25
C LYS A 182 17.00 6.07 15.06
N GLY A 183 17.50 5.43 16.10
CA GLY A 183 16.66 4.53 16.88
C GLY A 183 17.45 3.55 17.71
N ASP A 184 16.74 2.54 18.21
CA ASP A 184 17.31 1.41 18.93
C ASP A 184 16.59 0.11 18.55
N VAL A 185 17.33 -0.98 18.64
CA VAL A 185 16.84 -2.34 18.43
C VAL A 185 16.91 -3.06 19.76
N SER A 186 15.89 -3.80 20.17
CA SER A 186 15.92 -4.58 21.42
C SER A 186 16.82 -5.82 21.33
N ASP A 187 17.11 -6.44 22.47
CA ASP A 187 17.51 -7.85 22.47
C ASP A 187 16.30 -8.72 22.07
N TRP A 188 16.56 -9.95 21.61
CA TRP A 188 15.52 -10.93 21.30
C TRP A 188 14.67 -11.25 22.54
N VAL A 189 13.36 -11.15 22.39
CA VAL A 189 12.36 -11.61 23.37
C VAL A 189 11.53 -12.75 22.79
N THR A 190 10.83 -13.51 23.61
CA THR A 190 10.04 -14.66 23.13
C THR A 190 8.56 -14.39 23.37
N VAL A 191 7.75 -14.42 22.31
CA VAL A 191 6.29 -14.39 22.40
C VAL A 191 5.76 -15.77 22.82
N PRO A 192 4.58 -15.88 23.46
CA PRO A 192 4.17 -17.15 24.07
C PRO A 192 3.80 -18.24 23.06
N TYR A 193 3.25 -17.87 21.90
CA TYR A 193 2.78 -18.81 20.90
C TYR A 193 3.78 -19.04 19.77
N ASN A 194 3.58 -20.12 19.02
CA ASN A 194 4.26 -20.40 17.77
C ASN A 194 3.84 -19.44 16.65
N GLU A 195 4.59 -19.41 15.56
CA GLU A 195 4.32 -18.50 14.45
C GLU A 195 2.93 -18.69 13.82
N ALA A 196 2.45 -19.93 13.70
CA ALA A 196 1.13 -20.23 13.16
C ALA A 196 -0.02 -19.52 13.90
N ARG A 197 0.10 -19.23 15.21
CA ARG A 197 -0.89 -18.40 15.92
C ARG A 197 -1.09 -17.03 15.26
N TYR A 198 -0.01 -16.49 14.73
CA TYR A 198 0.12 -15.11 14.30
C TYR A 198 0.07 -14.95 12.79
N GLY A 199 0.70 -15.88 12.04
CA GLY A 199 0.81 -15.84 10.57
C GLY A 199 -0.21 -16.68 9.80
N HIS A 200 -1.04 -17.50 10.46
CA HIS A 200 -2.01 -18.36 9.78
C HIS A 200 -2.92 -17.60 8.81
N ASN A 201 -2.92 -18.06 7.56
CA ASN A 201 -3.82 -17.62 6.50
C ASN A 201 -5.26 -18.07 6.76
N PRO A 202 -6.19 -17.14 7.07
CA PRO A 202 -7.57 -17.51 7.37
C PRO A 202 -8.26 -18.19 6.19
N VAL A 203 -9.05 -19.24 6.48
CA VAL A 203 -9.91 -19.88 5.49
C VAL A 203 -11.37 -19.79 5.88
N ASP A 204 -12.25 -19.68 4.88
CA ASP A 204 -13.70 -19.54 5.08
C ASP A 204 -14.26 -20.54 6.11
N GLY A 205 -14.76 -20.01 7.23
CA GLY A 205 -15.43 -20.78 8.27
C GLY A 205 -14.53 -21.39 9.34
N ASP A 206 -13.21 -21.12 9.34
CA ASP A 206 -12.31 -21.53 10.43
C ASP A 206 -12.47 -20.65 11.69
N GLY A 207 -13.05 -19.45 11.55
CA GLY A 207 -13.29 -18.52 12.65
C GLY A 207 -12.06 -17.69 13.05
N THR A 208 -11.05 -17.62 12.18
CA THR A 208 -9.84 -16.81 12.35
C THR A 208 -9.87 -15.56 11.46
N SER A 209 -8.97 -14.61 11.71
CA SER A 209 -8.73 -13.45 10.85
C SER A 209 -7.28 -12.99 10.95
N GLU A 210 -6.75 -12.39 9.88
CA GLU A 210 -5.40 -11.81 9.87
C GLU A 210 -5.27 -10.71 10.94
N ALA A 211 -6.31 -9.91 11.14
CA ALA A 211 -6.37 -8.90 12.20
C ALA A 211 -6.14 -9.51 13.58
N ASP A 212 -6.77 -10.65 13.90
CA ASP A 212 -6.56 -11.30 15.18
C ASP A 212 -5.14 -11.88 15.30
N GLY A 213 -4.58 -12.46 14.24
CA GLY A 213 -3.20 -12.96 14.23
C GLY A 213 -2.18 -11.83 14.44
N TYR A 214 -2.10 -10.91 13.49
CA TYR A 214 -1.09 -9.86 13.46
C TYR A 214 -1.20 -8.86 14.62
N TRP A 215 -2.40 -8.44 15.01
CA TRP A 215 -2.52 -7.50 16.13
C TRP A 215 -2.14 -8.14 17.47
N ASN A 216 -2.43 -9.45 17.67
CA ASN A 216 -1.97 -10.14 18.86
C ASN A 216 -0.48 -10.44 18.82
N TYR A 217 0.14 -10.59 17.65
CA TYR A 217 1.60 -10.64 17.55
C TYR A 217 2.25 -9.36 18.08
N ILE A 218 1.78 -8.19 17.65
CA ILE A 218 2.29 -6.90 18.15
C ILE A 218 2.01 -6.74 19.66
N LYS A 219 0.84 -7.17 20.13
CA LYS A 219 0.50 -7.17 21.56
C LYS A 219 1.41 -8.03 22.41
N ASP A 220 1.67 -9.26 21.96
CA ASP A 220 2.51 -10.20 22.68
C ASP A 220 3.99 -9.79 22.61
N THR A 221 4.42 -9.22 21.49
CA THR A 221 5.73 -8.58 21.31
C THR A 221 5.96 -7.47 22.33
N ALA A 222 5.01 -6.52 22.42
CA ALA A 222 5.05 -5.42 23.37
C ALA A 222 5.08 -5.92 24.82
N THR A 223 4.29 -6.96 25.12
CA THR A 223 4.23 -7.58 26.45
C THR A 223 5.55 -8.26 26.81
N ALA A 224 6.09 -9.09 25.91
CA ALA A 224 7.34 -9.82 26.12
C ALA A 224 8.53 -8.87 26.33
N TRP A 225 8.61 -7.79 25.55
CA TRP A 225 9.63 -6.76 25.74
C TRP A 225 9.48 -6.03 27.07
N TYR A 226 8.26 -5.60 27.42
CA TYR A 226 8.01 -4.92 28.68
C TYR A 226 8.40 -5.79 29.87
N ASP A 227 7.98 -7.06 29.88
CA ASP A 227 8.30 -8.01 30.94
C ASP A 227 9.80 -8.29 31.02
N ALA A 228 10.52 -8.32 29.89
CA ALA A 228 11.97 -8.41 29.88
C ALA A 228 12.62 -7.18 30.54
N GLN A 229 12.12 -5.96 30.29
CA GLN A 229 12.60 -4.75 30.98
C GLN A 229 12.30 -4.80 32.49
N LYS A 230 11.11 -5.27 32.89
CA LYS A 230 10.77 -5.47 34.31
C LYS A 230 11.70 -6.48 34.98
N LYS A 231 12.00 -7.59 34.31
CA LYS A 231 12.93 -8.62 34.78
C LYS A 231 14.37 -8.10 34.87
N ALA A 232 14.75 -7.16 34.00
CA ALA A 232 16.01 -6.41 34.09
C ALA A 232 16.02 -5.33 35.19
N GLY A 233 14.95 -5.22 36.00
CA GLY A 233 14.87 -4.32 37.15
C GLY A 233 14.44 -2.90 36.82
N LYS A 234 13.94 -2.62 35.60
CA LYS A 234 13.43 -1.30 35.23
C LYS A 234 12.07 -1.02 35.90
N SER A 235 11.92 0.18 36.44
CA SER A 235 10.62 0.66 36.89
C SER A 235 9.75 1.09 35.69
N ASP A 236 8.45 1.21 35.89
CA ASP A 236 7.52 1.66 34.83
C ASP A 236 7.88 3.09 34.37
N ALA A 237 8.41 3.90 35.29
CA ALA A 237 8.92 5.24 35.01
C ALA A 237 10.20 5.23 34.17
N ASP A 238 11.12 4.29 34.41
CA ASP A 238 12.34 4.14 33.59
C ASP A 238 11.98 3.71 32.16
N ILE A 239 11.05 2.77 32.03
CA ILE A 239 10.55 2.28 30.74
C ILE A 239 9.86 3.42 29.98
N LYS A 240 8.96 4.16 30.64
CA LYS A 240 8.32 5.34 30.04
C LYS A 240 9.33 6.39 29.59
N ALA A 241 10.33 6.70 30.43
CA ALA A 241 11.35 7.68 30.09
C ALA A 241 12.19 7.26 28.88
N TYR A 242 12.49 5.97 28.73
CA TYR A 242 13.14 5.43 27.55
C TYR A 242 12.23 5.50 26.31
N LEU A 243 10.96 5.10 26.42
CA LEU A 243 10.04 5.08 25.30
C LEU A 243 9.66 6.48 24.80
N ALA A 244 9.62 7.48 25.67
CA ALA A 244 9.29 8.86 25.31
C ALA A 244 10.29 9.52 24.32
N GLN A 245 11.44 8.88 24.04
CA GLN A 245 12.34 9.38 23.00
C GLN A 245 11.84 9.05 21.57
N PHE A 246 10.87 8.13 21.45
CA PHE A 246 10.27 7.67 20.20
C PHE A 246 8.81 8.15 20.03
N ASP A 247 8.39 9.17 20.78
CA ASP A 247 7.06 9.81 20.68
C ASP A 247 7.29 11.32 20.59
N LYS A 248 7.34 11.83 19.36
CA LYS A 248 7.67 13.22 19.02
C LYS A 248 6.81 13.76 17.89
N VAL A 249 6.09 12.90 17.18
CA VAL A 249 5.36 13.24 15.97
C VAL A 249 3.90 12.86 16.14
N ASP A 250 3.03 13.88 16.13
CA ASP A 250 1.59 13.69 15.99
C ASP A 250 1.28 13.48 14.52
N ARG A 251 1.38 12.22 14.08
CA ARG A 251 1.21 11.82 12.67
C ARG A 251 -0.15 12.23 12.11
N TYR A 252 -1.18 12.32 12.96
CA TYR A 252 -2.57 12.47 12.56
C TYR A 252 -3.22 13.78 13.00
N ASP A 253 -2.47 14.70 13.63
CA ASP A 253 -2.96 15.98 14.13
C ASP A 253 -4.22 15.77 15.00
N TYR A 254 -4.11 14.91 16.02
CA TYR A 254 -5.26 14.37 16.74
C TYR A 254 -6.09 15.46 17.44
N ASP A 255 -5.48 16.60 17.78
CA ASP A 255 -6.14 17.74 18.39
C ASP A 255 -6.49 18.87 17.39
N GLY A 256 -6.03 18.76 16.14
CA GLY A 256 -6.38 19.63 15.02
C GLY A 256 -5.77 21.02 15.10
N ASP A 257 -4.64 21.18 15.80
CA ASP A 257 -3.94 22.45 15.95
C ASP A 257 -2.92 22.73 14.83
N GLY A 258 -2.59 21.70 14.03
CA GLY A 258 -1.66 21.75 12.91
C GLY A 258 -0.18 21.63 13.29
N ASN A 259 0.14 21.23 14.52
CA ASN A 259 1.48 21.04 15.04
C ASN A 259 1.88 19.55 15.07
N PHE A 260 2.37 19.04 13.94
CA PHE A 260 2.80 17.65 13.82
C PHE A 260 4.08 17.28 14.62
N ASN A 261 4.78 18.24 15.24
CA ASN A 261 6.00 17.98 16.04
C ASN A 261 5.72 18.01 17.54
N GLU A 262 4.74 17.24 17.98
CA GLU A 262 4.45 17.04 19.39
C GLU A 262 4.09 15.59 19.68
N PRO A 263 4.30 15.13 20.93
CA PRO A 263 3.95 13.78 21.30
C PRO A 263 2.44 13.56 21.34
N ASP A 264 1.96 12.45 20.80
CA ASP A 264 0.56 12.06 20.79
C ASP A 264 0.27 10.87 21.74
N GLY A 265 1.32 10.27 22.30
CA GLY A 265 1.28 9.12 23.21
C GLY A 265 1.52 7.77 22.51
N TYR A 266 1.70 7.77 21.19
CA TYR A 266 2.08 6.61 20.40
C TYR A 266 3.57 6.65 20.04
N ILE A 267 4.18 5.48 19.84
CA ILE A 267 5.52 5.38 19.27
C ILE A 267 5.44 5.79 17.79
N ASP A 268 6.23 6.80 17.39
CA ASP A 268 6.21 7.43 16.06
C ASP A 268 6.41 6.40 14.94
N HIS A 269 7.36 5.48 15.16
CA HIS A 269 7.81 4.46 14.21
C HIS A 269 8.18 3.18 14.98
N PHE A 270 7.33 2.15 14.89
CA PHE A 270 7.54 0.87 15.56
C PHE A 270 7.73 -0.28 14.56
N GLN A 271 8.69 -1.16 14.82
CA GLN A 271 8.95 -2.36 14.02
C GLN A 271 9.05 -3.60 14.89
N ALA A 272 8.49 -4.71 14.44
CA ALA A 272 8.62 -6.02 15.07
C ALA A 272 9.29 -7.01 14.10
N ILE A 273 10.51 -7.43 14.40
CA ILE A 273 11.25 -8.39 13.56
C ILE A 273 11.06 -9.79 14.13
N HIS A 274 10.43 -10.68 13.36
CA HIS A 274 10.19 -12.06 13.80
C HIS A 274 11.31 -13.01 13.40
N ALA A 275 11.51 -14.06 14.20
CA ALA A 275 12.39 -15.18 13.86
C ALA A 275 11.86 -15.93 12.62
N GLY A 276 12.75 -16.50 11.80
CA GLY A 276 12.35 -17.25 10.60
C GLY A 276 12.23 -16.40 9.32
N GLU A 277 11.76 -17.05 8.26
CA GLU A 277 11.61 -16.44 6.93
C GLU A 277 10.19 -15.89 6.74
N GLY A 278 10.05 -14.80 5.99
CA GLY A 278 8.74 -14.21 5.68
C GLY A 278 7.96 -15.06 4.68
N GLU A 279 6.63 -15.08 4.81
CA GLU A 279 5.74 -15.82 3.91
C GLU A 279 5.91 -15.38 2.46
N GLU A 280 6.18 -14.09 2.21
CA GLU A 280 6.41 -13.54 0.88
C GLU A 280 7.61 -14.19 0.16
N ALA A 281 8.58 -14.71 0.91
CA ALA A 281 9.74 -15.45 0.37
C ALA A 281 9.55 -16.98 0.38
N GLY A 282 8.38 -17.47 0.79
CA GLY A 282 8.04 -18.89 0.90
C GLY A 282 7.96 -19.43 2.32
N GLY A 283 8.24 -18.59 3.34
CA GLY A 283 8.04 -18.92 4.76
C GLY A 283 8.96 -19.99 5.34
N GLY A 284 10.00 -20.42 4.61
CA GLY A 284 10.97 -21.41 5.08
C GLY A 284 10.32 -22.69 5.62
N ALA A 285 10.64 -23.07 6.86
CA ALA A 285 10.09 -24.27 7.49
C ALA A 285 8.62 -24.12 7.93
N GLN A 286 8.12 -22.89 8.04
CA GLN A 286 6.77 -22.56 8.45
C GLN A 286 5.81 -22.41 7.27
N GLY A 287 6.33 -22.14 6.07
CA GLY A 287 5.52 -22.07 4.85
C GLY A 287 4.42 -21.00 4.97
N GLU A 288 3.19 -21.37 4.65
CA GLU A 288 2.00 -20.50 4.73
C GLU A 288 1.61 -20.09 6.16
N ASP A 289 2.22 -20.67 7.20
CA ASP A 289 2.01 -20.26 8.59
C ASP A 289 2.97 -19.12 9.02
N ALA A 290 3.96 -18.78 8.19
CA ALA A 290 4.89 -17.69 8.46
C ALA A 290 4.18 -16.33 8.40
N ILE A 291 4.69 -15.34 9.12
CA ILE A 291 4.15 -13.97 8.99
C ILE A 291 4.56 -13.39 7.62
N TRP A 292 3.61 -12.79 6.91
CA TRP A 292 3.86 -11.97 5.72
C TRP A 292 4.34 -10.58 6.13
N SER A 293 5.44 -10.08 5.56
CA SER A 293 5.93 -8.72 5.82
C SER A 293 4.89 -7.65 5.47
N HIS A 294 4.58 -6.74 6.39
CA HIS A 294 3.58 -5.70 6.14
C HIS A 294 3.70 -4.50 7.08
N ARG A 295 3.00 -3.43 6.69
CA ARG A 295 2.68 -2.27 7.50
C ARG A 295 1.18 -2.23 7.83
N TRP A 296 0.83 -1.98 9.09
CA TRP A 296 -0.56 -1.79 9.51
C TRP A 296 -0.72 -0.90 10.74
N TYR A 297 -1.95 -0.81 11.28
CA TYR A 297 -2.30 -0.14 12.53
C TYR A 297 -2.99 -1.14 13.47
N ALA A 298 -2.40 -1.39 14.63
CA ALA A 298 -2.90 -2.38 15.57
C ALA A 298 -4.23 -1.95 16.21
N PHE A 299 -5.24 -2.84 16.23
CA PHE A 299 -6.54 -2.61 16.87
C PHE A 299 -7.22 -1.27 16.47
N SER A 300 -7.11 -0.87 15.20
CA SER A 300 -7.74 0.37 14.68
C SER A 300 -9.26 0.41 14.86
N THR A 301 -9.91 -0.75 14.92
CA THR A 301 -11.35 -0.91 15.16
C THR A 301 -11.80 -0.51 16.58
N ASP A 302 -10.85 -0.28 17.49
CA ASP A 302 -11.09 0.25 18.84
C ASP A 302 -10.90 1.76 18.97
N ALA A 303 -10.75 2.48 17.85
CA ALA A 303 -10.77 3.94 17.84
C ALA A 303 -11.99 4.50 18.63
N GLY A 304 -11.74 5.49 19.47
CA GLY A 304 -12.67 6.09 20.43
C GLY A 304 -12.82 5.31 21.75
N LYS A 305 -12.29 4.07 21.86
CA LYS A 305 -12.41 3.22 23.04
C LYS A 305 -11.08 3.08 23.79
N THR A 306 -10.03 2.66 23.09
CA THR A 306 -8.68 2.38 23.64
C THR A 306 -7.63 3.31 23.03
N GLY A 307 -6.44 3.36 23.63
CA GLY A 307 -5.35 4.29 23.30
C GLY A 307 -4.92 5.17 24.49
N PRO A 308 -3.94 6.08 24.27
CA PRO A 308 -3.62 7.17 25.18
C PRO A 308 -4.86 7.92 25.68
N GLN A 309 -4.80 8.45 26.91
CA GLN A 309 -5.96 9.07 27.54
C GLN A 309 -6.54 10.24 26.74
N GLN A 310 -5.64 11.01 26.10
CA GLN A 310 -5.94 12.18 25.29
C GLN A 310 -6.22 11.85 23.81
N ASN A 311 -5.74 10.72 23.32
CA ASN A 311 -5.74 10.36 21.91
C ASN A 311 -6.13 8.87 21.76
N LYS A 312 -7.43 8.57 21.67
CA LYS A 312 -7.93 7.19 21.67
C LYS A 312 -8.12 6.65 20.26
N LEU A 313 -7.04 6.24 19.60
CA LEU A 313 -7.08 5.74 18.21
C LEU A 313 -7.01 4.21 18.13
N GLY A 314 -7.15 3.49 19.24
CA GLY A 314 -6.86 2.04 19.28
C GLY A 314 -5.42 1.77 19.70
N GLY A 315 -4.86 0.65 19.24
CA GLY A 315 -3.46 0.30 19.48
C GLY A 315 -3.21 -0.68 20.62
N VAL A 316 -1.92 -0.93 20.86
CA VAL A 316 -1.37 -1.82 21.88
C VAL A 316 -0.65 -0.99 22.94
N GLN A 317 -0.99 -1.18 24.21
CA GLN A 317 -0.26 -0.54 25.30
C GLN A 317 1.06 -1.26 25.59
N LEU A 318 2.17 -0.52 25.73
CA LEU A 318 3.47 -1.05 26.16
C LEU A 318 3.49 -1.27 27.68
N GLY A 319 2.87 -2.36 28.12
CA GLY A 319 2.71 -2.70 29.53
C GLY A 319 2.04 -1.57 30.33
N ASN A 320 2.58 -1.25 31.51
CA ASN A 320 2.07 -0.14 32.34
C ASN A 320 2.82 1.20 32.10
N SER A 321 3.60 1.32 31.02
CA SER A 321 4.37 2.54 30.73
C SER A 321 3.49 3.76 30.42
N GLY A 322 2.27 3.51 29.92
CA GLY A 322 1.38 4.55 29.41
C GLY A 322 1.68 5.00 27.97
N MET A 323 2.67 4.39 27.30
CA MET A 323 2.95 4.56 25.88
C MET A 323 2.24 3.48 25.05
N TRP A 324 1.94 3.78 23.79
CA TRP A 324 1.17 2.89 22.92
C TRP A 324 1.85 2.67 21.56
N ILE A 325 1.53 1.55 20.92
CA ILE A 325 1.88 1.25 19.54
C ILE A 325 0.58 1.33 18.73
N GLY A 326 0.56 2.19 17.71
CA GLY A 326 -0.55 2.33 16.77
C GLY A 326 -0.14 1.70 15.45
N ASP A 327 0.51 2.50 14.61
CA ASP A 327 1.17 2.02 13.39
C ASP A 327 2.37 1.14 13.72
N TYR A 328 2.57 0.11 12.90
CA TYR A 328 3.72 -0.78 12.98
C TYR A 328 4.10 -1.32 11.60
N THR A 329 5.36 -1.75 11.48
CA THR A 329 5.79 -2.68 10.43
C THR A 329 6.28 -3.99 11.05
N THR A 330 6.23 -5.06 10.27
CA THR A 330 6.81 -6.36 10.65
C THR A 330 7.57 -6.95 9.48
N GLU A 331 8.73 -7.52 9.78
CA GLU A 331 9.68 -8.05 8.81
C GLU A 331 10.36 -9.32 9.36
N PRO A 332 10.81 -10.26 8.52
CA PRO A 332 11.42 -11.50 8.97
C PRO A 332 12.88 -11.35 9.39
N GLU A 333 13.41 -12.40 10.03
CA GLU A 333 14.79 -12.48 10.52
C GLU A 333 15.79 -12.26 9.38
N ASN A 334 15.54 -12.90 8.23
CA ASN A 334 16.33 -12.73 7.00
C ASN A 334 15.76 -11.65 6.07
N GLY A 335 15.03 -10.67 6.60
CA GLY A 335 14.68 -9.46 5.86
C GLY A 335 15.97 -8.76 5.41
N GLY A 336 16.14 -8.58 4.10
CA GLY A 336 17.22 -7.75 3.58
C GLY A 336 16.92 -6.27 3.79
N LEU A 337 17.93 -5.40 3.70
CA LEU A 337 17.78 -3.95 3.83
C LEU A 337 16.64 -3.38 2.95
N GLY A 338 16.38 -3.98 1.80
CA GLY A 338 15.34 -3.51 0.89
C GLY A 338 13.92 -3.77 1.38
N VAL A 339 13.66 -4.82 2.15
CA VAL A 339 12.34 -5.08 2.77
C VAL A 339 12.06 -4.04 3.85
N PHE A 340 13.02 -3.82 4.76
CA PHE A 340 12.91 -2.76 5.78
C PHE A 340 12.68 -1.37 5.17
N ALA A 341 13.37 -1.06 4.07
CA ALA A 341 13.16 0.20 3.37
C ALA A 341 11.79 0.27 2.67
N HIS A 342 11.26 -0.85 2.19
CA HIS A 342 9.93 -0.90 1.56
C HIS A 342 8.83 -0.61 2.58
N GLU A 343 8.82 -1.35 3.70
CA GLU A 343 7.81 -1.22 4.75
C GLU A 343 7.82 0.18 5.37
N PHE A 344 9.00 0.75 5.59
CA PHE A 344 9.09 2.12 6.07
C PHE A 344 8.63 3.16 5.03
N GLY A 345 8.68 2.84 3.73
CA GLY A 345 8.03 3.63 2.69
C GLY A 345 6.53 3.78 2.93
N HIS A 346 5.85 2.69 3.33
CA HIS A 346 4.43 2.73 3.72
C HIS A 346 4.20 3.53 4.99
N ASP A 347 5.09 3.40 5.96
CA ASP A 347 4.99 4.14 7.21
C ASP A 347 5.15 5.66 7.00
N LEU A 348 5.87 6.08 5.95
CA LEU A 348 5.92 7.46 5.47
C LEU A 348 4.71 7.89 4.62
N GLY A 349 3.79 6.98 4.32
CA GLY A 349 2.53 7.24 3.60
C GLY A 349 2.57 6.96 2.10
N LEU A 350 3.54 6.18 1.60
CA LEU A 350 3.57 5.75 0.20
C LEU A 350 2.76 4.47 -0.02
N PRO A 351 2.04 4.33 -1.15
CA PRO A 351 1.35 3.09 -1.50
C PRO A 351 2.30 2.07 -2.15
N ASP A 352 1.83 0.83 -2.24
CA ASP A 352 2.37 -0.16 -3.16
C ASP A 352 2.22 0.32 -4.61
N LEU A 353 3.29 0.22 -5.39
CA LEU A 353 3.31 0.55 -6.81
C LEU A 353 3.36 -0.68 -7.72
N TYR A 354 3.56 -1.87 -7.15
CA TYR A 354 3.27 -3.12 -7.85
C TYR A 354 1.74 -3.36 -7.95
N ASP A 355 1.34 -4.41 -8.65
CA ASP A 355 -0.06 -4.80 -8.79
C ASP A 355 -0.42 -5.67 -7.59
N THR A 356 -1.25 -5.20 -6.67
CA THR A 356 -1.60 -5.92 -5.43
C THR A 356 -2.77 -6.89 -5.62
N ALA A 357 -3.34 -6.98 -6.83
CA ALA A 357 -4.50 -7.80 -7.15
C ALA A 357 -4.11 -9.10 -7.89
N GLY A 358 -2.88 -9.59 -7.71
CA GLY A 358 -2.37 -10.81 -8.34
C GLY A 358 -1.84 -10.60 -9.77
N GLY A 359 -1.57 -9.36 -10.17
CA GLY A 359 -0.98 -9.02 -11.47
C GLY A 359 0.55 -8.84 -11.44
N ASP A 360 1.12 -8.36 -12.54
CA ASP A 360 2.53 -7.97 -12.63
C ASP A 360 2.63 -6.78 -13.60
N ASN A 361 3.11 -5.64 -13.11
CA ASN A 361 3.14 -4.37 -13.83
C ASN A 361 4.59 -3.90 -14.10
N SER A 362 4.74 -2.81 -14.86
CA SER A 362 6.07 -2.34 -15.29
C SER A 362 6.82 -1.46 -14.30
N THR A 363 6.28 -1.16 -13.11
CA THR A 363 7.05 -0.45 -12.07
C THR A 363 8.25 -1.28 -11.64
N ALA A 364 8.05 -2.59 -11.46
CA ALA A 364 9.09 -3.62 -11.37
C ALA A 364 10.32 -3.18 -10.56
N PHE A 365 11.54 -3.39 -11.08
CA PHE A 365 12.78 -3.00 -10.40
C PHE A 365 13.08 -1.49 -10.43
N TRP A 366 12.22 -0.65 -11.03
CA TRP A 366 12.48 0.79 -11.14
C TRP A 366 12.28 1.55 -9.84
N THR A 367 11.51 1.03 -8.89
CA THR A 367 11.21 1.72 -7.65
C THR A 367 11.22 0.80 -6.44
N LEU A 368 11.68 1.35 -5.30
CA LEU A 368 11.58 0.74 -3.98
C LEU A 368 10.18 0.26 -3.65
N MET A 369 9.12 0.99 -4.01
CA MET A 369 7.73 0.63 -3.71
C MET A 369 7.17 -0.47 -4.64
N SER A 370 8.06 -1.28 -5.19
CA SER A 370 7.81 -2.39 -6.12
C SER A 370 8.98 -3.38 -5.99
N GLY A 371 9.32 -4.09 -7.07
CA GLY A 371 10.45 -5.02 -7.07
C GLY A 371 11.82 -4.41 -6.74
N GLY A 372 11.96 -3.07 -6.71
CA GLY A 372 13.20 -2.40 -6.33
C GLY A 372 13.65 -2.66 -4.89
N SER A 373 12.76 -3.11 -4.01
CA SER A 373 13.10 -3.62 -2.67
C SER A 373 13.94 -4.91 -2.74
N TRP A 374 13.78 -5.72 -3.79
CA TRP A 374 14.49 -7.01 -3.96
C TRP A 374 15.82 -6.92 -4.72
N LEU A 375 16.30 -5.71 -4.97
CA LEU A 375 17.61 -5.48 -5.59
C LEU A 375 18.77 -5.91 -4.67
N ASN A 376 19.97 -5.92 -5.24
CA ASN A 376 21.18 -6.45 -4.62
C ASN A 376 22.42 -6.03 -5.44
N ARG A 377 23.60 -6.37 -4.94
CA ARG A 377 24.90 -6.10 -5.59
C ARG A 377 25.32 -7.17 -6.62
N GLY A 378 24.42 -8.07 -7.01
CA GLY A 378 24.67 -9.12 -8.02
C GLY A 378 25.51 -10.29 -7.53
N THR A 379 25.56 -10.52 -6.21
CA THR A 379 26.33 -11.61 -5.59
C THR A 379 25.43 -12.82 -5.33
N ASP A 380 25.29 -13.20 -4.06
CA ASP A 380 24.73 -14.43 -3.56
C ASP A 380 23.43 -14.20 -2.77
N SER A 381 22.71 -13.11 -3.01
CA SER A 381 21.40 -12.87 -2.37
C SER A 381 20.52 -11.94 -3.22
N ILE A 382 19.23 -11.88 -2.90
CA ILE A 382 18.30 -10.83 -3.31
C ILE A 382 17.81 -10.04 -2.08
N GLY A 383 17.27 -8.84 -2.28
CA GLY A 383 16.73 -8.00 -1.20
C GLY A 383 17.75 -7.32 -0.28
N THR A 384 19.05 -7.60 -0.44
CA THR A 384 20.09 -7.05 0.46
C THR A 384 20.45 -5.60 0.20
N THR A 385 20.10 -5.04 -0.95
CA THR A 385 20.35 -3.61 -1.27
C THR A 385 19.22 -3.03 -2.13
N PRO A 386 18.42 -2.09 -1.63
CA PRO A 386 17.31 -1.52 -2.40
C PRO A 386 17.76 -0.63 -3.57
N GLY A 387 16.85 -0.40 -4.52
CA GLY A 387 16.90 0.71 -5.47
C GLY A 387 16.26 1.97 -4.91
N TYR A 388 16.45 3.11 -5.58
CA TYR A 388 15.80 4.35 -5.16
C TYR A 388 14.31 4.38 -5.55
N MET A 389 13.50 5.15 -4.81
CA MET A 389 12.12 5.46 -5.25
C MET A 389 12.15 6.38 -6.48
N GLY A 390 11.07 6.32 -7.26
CA GLY A 390 10.83 7.19 -8.40
C GLY A 390 10.53 8.65 -8.02
N PRO A 391 10.25 9.49 -9.03
CA PRO A 391 10.06 10.92 -8.81
C PRO A 391 8.72 11.20 -8.14
N TRP A 392 7.69 10.40 -8.39
CA TRP A 392 6.37 10.62 -7.83
C TRP A 392 6.38 10.41 -6.30
N GLU A 393 7.03 9.35 -5.83
CA GLU A 393 7.20 9.01 -4.42
C GLU A 393 8.02 10.07 -3.69
N LYS A 394 9.19 10.43 -4.25
CA LYS A 394 10.03 11.51 -3.72
C LYS A 394 9.26 12.83 -3.65
N LEU A 395 8.33 13.08 -4.57
CA LEU A 395 7.48 14.25 -4.53
C LEU A 395 6.45 14.16 -3.41
N GLN A 396 5.78 13.03 -3.19
CA GLN A 396 4.84 12.89 -2.06
C GLN A 396 5.52 13.12 -0.70
N LEU A 397 6.78 12.71 -0.58
CA LEU A 397 7.60 12.92 0.63
C LEU A 397 8.26 14.30 0.71
N GLY A 398 8.12 15.13 -0.32
CA GLY A 398 8.72 16.45 -0.38
C GLY A 398 10.25 16.47 -0.54
N TRP A 399 10.83 15.37 -1.01
CA TRP A 399 12.27 15.15 -1.22
C TRP A 399 12.73 15.45 -2.64
N LEU A 400 11.82 15.55 -3.61
CA LEU A 400 12.17 15.74 -5.02
C LEU A 400 12.64 17.17 -5.31
N ASP A 401 13.80 17.31 -5.95
CA ASP A 401 14.22 18.54 -6.64
C ASP A 401 13.84 18.48 -8.13
N TYR A 402 12.85 19.27 -8.54
CA TYR A 402 12.23 19.16 -9.86
C TYR A 402 12.00 20.49 -10.57
N LYS A 403 11.86 20.40 -11.90
CA LYS A 403 11.42 21.50 -12.76
C LYS A 403 10.01 21.25 -13.29
N THR A 404 9.03 22.08 -12.91
CA THR A 404 7.74 22.12 -13.61
C THR A 404 7.90 22.77 -14.99
N VAL A 405 7.39 22.09 -16.02
CA VAL A 405 7.22 22.61 -17.37
C VAL A 405 5.72 22.81 -17.62
N PRO A 406 5.24 24.06 -17.69
CA PRO A 406 3.83 24.32 -17.99
C PRO A 406 3.43 23.74 -19.34
N PHE A 407 2.30 23.03 -19.38
CA PHE A 407 1.76 22.47 -20.61
C PHE A 407 1.57 23.56 -21.69
N GLY A 408 1.97 23.24 -22.92
CA GLY A 408 1.91 24.16 -24.06
C GLY A 408 3.07 25.17 -24.13
N THR A 409 4.09 25.07 -23.28
CA THR A 409 5.28 25.92 -23.32
C THR A 409 6.55 25.11 -23.60
N ASP A 410 6.98 25.12 -24.86
CA ASP A 410 8.22 24.44 -25.27
C ASP A 410 9.43 24.93 -24.48
N THR A 411 10.28 24.00 -24.04
CA THR A 411 11.47 24.34 -23.27
C THR A 411 12.55 23.27 -23.37
N THR A 412 13.74 23.55 -22.83
CA THR A 412 14.78 22.55 -22.64
C THR A 412 15.15 22.52 -21.16
N VAL A 413 15.06 21.33 -20.56
CA VAL A 413 15.39 21.09 -19.16
C VAL A 413 16.69 20.30 -19.09
N LYS A 414 17.53 20.68 -18.14
CA LYS A 414 18.75 19.97 -17.79
C LYS A 414 18.45 19.00 -16.65
N LEU A 415 18.46 17.71 -16.93
CA LEU A 415 18.26 16.66 -15.93
C LEU A 415 19.62 16.11 -15.49
N GLY A 416 19.85 16.10 -14.18
CA GLY A 416 20.95 15.38 -13.57
C GLY A 416 20.54 13.96 -13.21
N ALA A 417 21.48 13.17 -12.68
CA ALA A 417 21.21 11.87 -12.08
C ALA A 417 20.08 11.95 -11.04
N ALA A 418 19.12 11.02 -11.10
CA ALA A 418 17.92 11.01 -10.26
C ALA A 418 18.20 10.90 -8.74
N ASP A 419 19.42 10.53 -8.35
CA ASP A 419 19.87 10.41 -6.97
C ASP A 419 20.46 11.70 -6.39
N LYS A 420 20.73 12.73 -7.21
CA LYS A 420 21.44 13.96 -6.80
C LYS A 420 20.63 15.23 -7.05
N ALA A 421 20.25 15.91 -5.99
CA ALA A 421 19.67 17.25 -6.04
C ALA A 421 20.75 18.32 -6.28
N SER A 422 20.47 19.32 -7.11
CA SER A 422 21.42 20.43 -7.35
C SER A 422 20.79 21.78 -7.74
N HIS A 423 19.47 21.83 -7.91
CA HIS A 423 18.67 22.97 -8.40
C HIS A 423 19.01 23.52 -9.79
N THR A 424 20.17 23.17 -10.36
CA THR A 424 20.56 23.51 -11.75
C THR A 424 20.49 22.31 -12.68
N ASN A 425 20.77 21.12 -12.16
CA ASN A 425 20.50 19.83 -12.80
C ASN A 425 19.43 19.15 -11.94
N TYR A 426 18.17 19.25 -12.35
CA TYR A 426 17.05 18.74 -11.57
C TYR A 426 17.04 17.21 -11.59
N GLN A 427 16.54 16.58 -10.53
CA GLN A 427 16.35 15.12 -10.47
C GLN A 427 15.25 14.68 -11.43
N ALA A 428 14.23 15.51 -11.61
CA ALA A 428 13.14 15.26 -12.55
C ALA A 428 12.60 16.56 -13.17
N LEU A 429 11.95 16.41 -14.32
CA LEU A 429 10.99 17.39 -14.82
C LEU A 429 9.56 16.86 -14.64
N VAL A 430 8.62 17.78 -14.46
CA VAL A 430 7.19 17.47 -14.28
C VAL A 430 6.36 18.28 -15.25
N VAL A 431 5.45 17.63 -15.97
CA VAL A 431 4.49 18.28 -16.87
C VAL A 431 3.07 18.03 -16.35
N PRO A 432 2.45 19.00 -15.65
CA PRO A 432 1.03 18.97 -15.36
C PRO A 432 0.23 19.06 -16.66
N LEU A 433 -0.61 18.07 -16.95
CA LEU A 433 -1.44 18.05 -18.15
C LEU A 433 -2.76 18.81 -17.91
N PRO A 434 -3.51 19.18 -18.97
CA PRO A 434 -4.85 19.70 -18.79
C PRO A 434 -5.74 18.73 -18.01
N GLU A 435 -6.53 19.23 -17.06
CA GLU A 435 -7.53 18.41 -16.36
C GLU A 435 -8.52 17.81 -17.38
N ARG A 436 -8.90 16.55 -17.15
CA ARG A 436 -9.90 15.85 -17.97
C ARG A 436 -11.06 15.35 -17.13
N SER A 437 -12.22 15.26 -17.76
CA SER A 437 -13.42 14.68 -17.17
C SER A 437 -13.48 13.18 -17.46
N VAL A 438 -13.56 12.36 -16.41
CA VAL A 438 -13.83 10.92 -16.51
C VAL A 438 -15.29 10.69 -16.22
N VAL A 439 -16.01 10.12 -17.18
CA VAL A 439 -17.42 9.75 -17.03
C VAL A 439 -17.52 8.25 -16.80
N SER A 440 -18.00 7.85 -15.63
CA SER A 440 -18.24 6.45 -15.29
C SER A 440 -19.74 6.16 -15.34
N LYS A 441 -20.13 5.13 -16.10
CA LYS A 441 -21.50 4.62 -16.04
C LYS A 441 -21.67 3.81 -14.76
N ARG A 442 -22.75 4.11 -14.02
CA ARG A 442 -23.15 3.40 -12.80
C ARG A 442 -24.29 2.43 -13.11
N ASN A 443 -25.41 2.97 -13.55
CA ASN A 443 -26.63 2.24 -13.87
C ASN A 443 -27.48 3.03 -14.88
N THR A 444 -28.78 2.74 -14.92
CA THR A 444 -29.80 3.54 -15.57
C THR A 444 -30.83 3.87 -14.48
N PRO A 445 -31.22 5.14 -14.29
CA PRO A 445 -32.30 5.53 -13.37
C PRO A 445 -33.56 4.67 -13.57
N HIS A 446 -34.32 4.42 -12.50
CA HIS A 446 -35.50 3.55 -12.59
C HIS A 446 -36.58 4.20 -13.45
N SER A 447 -36.82 5.48 -13.21
CA SER A 447 -37.65 6.34 -14.04
C SER A 447 -36.87 7.60 -14.44
N GLY A 448 -37.44 8.41 -15.35
CA GLY A 448 -36.86 9.69 -15.72
C GLY A 448 -35.38 9.65 -16.17
N SER A 449 -34.61 10.60 -15.66
CA SER A 449 -33.20 10.86 -15.93
C SER A 449 -32.36 11.13 -14.69
N ALA A 450 -32.97 11.19 -13.50
CA ALA A 450 -32.33 11.48 -12.23
C ALA A 450 -32.64 10.40 -11.19
N GLU A 451 -31.69 10.13 -10.29
CA GLU A 451 -31.86 9.21 -9.17
C GLU A 451 -30.98 9.65 -8.00
N TRP A 452 -31.28 9.17 -6.78
CA TRP A 452 -30.37 9.33 -5.66
C TRP A 452 -29.31 8.22 -5.67
N TRP A 453 -28.04 8.61 -5.62
CA TRP A 453 -26.90 7.72 -5.48
C TRP A 453 -26.21 7.92 -4.15
N SER A 454 -25.86 6.82 -3.48
CA SER A 454 -25.25 6.83 -2.15
C SER A 454 -23.81 7.31 -2.09
N GLY A 455 -23.15 7.47 -3.25
CA GLY A 455 -21.70 7.43 -3.35
C GLY A 455 -21.20 5.99 -3.52
N TYR A 456 -19.91 5.85 -3.82
CA TYR A 456 -19.22 4.57 -4.02
C TYR A 456 -17.90 4.58 -3.26
N GLY A 457 -17.65 3.50 -2.51
CA GLY A 457 -16.41 3.31 -1.78
C GLY A 457 -16.61 2.45 -0.53
N ASP A 458 -15.57 2.44 0.30
CA ASP A 458 -15.50 1.73 1.56
C ASP A 458 -15.78 2.70 2.72
N ASN A 459 -16.05 2.15 3.91
CA ASN A 459 -16.30 2.89 5.15
C ASN A 459 -17.40 3.97 5.01
N LEU A 460 -18.39 3.76 4.14
CA LEU A 460 -19.47 4.71 3.91
C LEU A 460 -20.36 4.77 5.15
N ASN A 461 -20.87 5.96 5.46
CA ASN A 461 -21.97 6.15 6.41
C ASN A 461 -22.86 7.31 5.95
N ASN A 462 -23.33 7.20 4.71
CA ASN A 462 -24.03 8.27 4.01
C ASN A 462 -25.53 8.17 4.28
N THR A 463 -26.19 9.32 4.46
CA THR A 463 -27.62 9.38 4.81
C THR A 463 -28.39 10.30 3.89
N LEU A 464 -29.62 9.93 3.55
CA LEU A 464 -30.60 10.74 2.82
C LEU A 464 -31.86 10.89 3.68
N THR A 465 -32.08 12.07 4.26
CA THR A 465 -33.06 12.30 5.33
C THR A 465 -34.18 13.27 4.92
N ARG A 466 -35.43 13.03 5.33
CA ARG A 466 -36.54 13.99 5.20
C ARG A 466 -37.54 13.87 6.35
N SER A 467 -38.36 14.90 6.54
CA SER A 467 -39.57 14.79 7.36
C SER A 467 -40.70 14.10 6.60
N LEU A 468 -41.43 13.22 7.26
CA LEU A 468 -42.66 12.60 6.78
C LEU A 468 -43.83 13.05 7.65
N ASP A 469 -44.83 13.66 7.03
CA ASP A 469 -46.12 13.91 7.66
C ASP A 469 -46.99 12.66 7.56
N LEU A 470 -47.25 12.00 8.69
CA LEU A 470 -48.16 10.85 8.81
C LEU A 470 -49.41 11.20 9.62
N THR A 471 -49.68 12.49 9.89
CA THR A 471 -50.78 12.95 10.74
C THR A 471 -52.16 12.57 10.20
N GLY A 472 -52.29 12.47 8.88
CA GLY A 472 -53.51 12.05 8.20
C GLY A 472 -53.73 10.52 8.11
N ALA A 473 -52.78 9.69 8.56
CA ALA A 473 -52.92 8.23 8.51
C ALA A 473 -53.70 7.71 9.74
N THR A 474 -54.71 6.88 9.51
CA THR A 474 -55.63 6.41 10.56
C THR A 474 -55.56 4.89 10.81
N SER A 475 -55.25 4.13 9.78
CA SER A 475 -55.18 2.66 9.77
C SER A 475 -53.75 2.16 9.52
N SER A 476 -53.07 2.68 8.49
CA SER A 476 -51.72 2.27 8.09
C SER A 476 -50.90 3.43 7.52
N ALA A 477 -49.59 3.33 7.65
CA ALA A 477 -48.64 4.24 7.01
C ALA A 477 -47.45 3.42 6.52
N ALA A 478 -46.93 3.74 5.35
CA ALA A 478 -45.72 3.12 4.81
C ALA A 478 -44.96 4.11 3.92
N LEU A 479 -43.71 3.77 3.61
CA LEU A 479 -42.94 4.40 2.55
C LEU A 479 -42.58 3.34 1.52
N THR A 480 -42.76 3.66 0.23
CA THR A 480 -42.30 2.85 -0.89
C THR A 480 -41.22 3.58 -1.66
N ALA A 481 -40.27 2.85 -2.22
CA ALA A 481 -39.26 3.35 -3.14
C ALA A 481 -38.73 2.22 -4.01
N PHE A 482 -38.27 2.53 -5.20
CA PHE A 482 -37.41 1.63 -5.96
C PHE A 482 -35.98 1.76 -5.44
N VAL A 483 -35.30 0.62 -5.26
CA VAL A 483 -33.89 0.58 -4.86
C VAL A 483 -33.10 -0.38 -5.75
N GLN A 484 -31.85 -0.04 -6.01
CA GLN A 484 -30.84 -0.88 -6.67
C GLN A 484 -29.55 -0.82 -5.84
N GLY A 485 -28.71 -1.84 -5.87
CA GLY A 485 -27.42 -1.76 -5.20
C GLY A 485 -26.46 -2.88 -5.56
N ASN A 486 -25.19 -2.62 -5.28
CA ASN A 486 -24.11 -3.58 -5.26
C ASN A 486 -23.41 -3.41 -3.91
N LEU A 487 -23.86 -4.18 -2.94
CA LEU A 487 -23.38 -4.14 -1.56
C LEU A 487 -22.66 -5.46 -1.23
N GLU A 488 -21.60 -5.39 -0.43
CA GLU A 488 -20.97 -6.60 0.11
C GLU A 488 -21.97 -7.38 0.99
N LYS A 489 -22.19 -8.65 0.63
CA LYS A 489 -23.23 -9.46 1.26
C LYS A 489 -22.81 -9.84 2.68
N GLY A 490 -23.63 -9.51 3.67
CA GLY A 490 -23.36 -9.82 5.08
C GLY A 490 -22.49 -8.78 5.81
N TYR A 491 -22.02 -7.75 5.11
CA TYR A 491 -21.12 -6.72 5.64
C TYR A 491 -21.68 -5.31 5.41
N ASP A 492 -22.18 -5.06 4.19
CA ASP A 492 -22.63 -3.73 3.77
C ASP A 492 -24.14 -3.68 3.55
N TYR A 493 -24.72 -2.56 3.96
CA TYR A 493 -26.17 -2.49 4.15
C TYR A 493 -26.77 -1.14 3.76
N LEU A 494 -27.89 -1.20 3.03
CA LEU A 494 -28.85 -0.12 2.89
C LEU A 494 -29.97 -0.26 3.94
N TYR A 495 -30.02 0.69 4.86
CA TYR A 495 -31.02 0.80 5.92
C TYR A 495 -32.10 1.81 5.55
N ALA A 496 -33.33 1.55 6.01
CA ALA A 496 -34.37 2.55 6.18
C ALA A 496 -34.63 2.72 7.68
N GLU A 497 -34.65 3.97 8.14
CA GLU A 497 -34.71 4.28 9.57
C GLU A 497 -35.67 5.44 9.84
N VAL A 498 -36.30 5.43 11.01
CA VAL A 498 -37.24 6.47 11.46
C VAL A 498 -36.82 7.03 12.81
N SER A 499 -37.08 8.31 13.04
CA SER A 499 -36.83 9.01 14.29
C SER A 499 -38.06 9.84 14.70
N THR A 500 -38.39 9.80 15.99
CA THR A 500 -39.46 10.59 16.63
C THR A 500 -38.93 11.72 17.50
N ASP A 501 -37.60 11.89 17.59
CA ASP A 501 -36.90 12.84 18.44
C ASP A 501 -35.94 13.75 17.65
N SER A 502 -36.38 14.14 16.45
CA SER A 502 -35.65 15.04 15.56
C SER A 502 -34.26 14.53 15.13
N GLY A 503 -34.10 13.21 15.04
CA GLY A 503 -32.88 12.57 14.56
C GLY A 503 -31.83 12.28 15.63
N ALA A 504 -32.17 12.44 16.92
CA ALA A 504 -31.26 12.09 18.02
C ALA A 504 -31.10 10.57 18.15
N ASN A 505 -32.19 9.81 17.99
CA ASN A 505 -32.18 8.35 17.95
C ASN A 505 -32.92 7.84 16.71
N TRP A 506 -32.45 6.72 16.15
CA TRP A 506 -32.98 6.13 14.93
C TRP A 506 -33.37 4.68 15.15
N THR A 507 -34.58 4.32 14.72
CA THR A 507 -35.11 2.96 14.75
C THR A 507 -35.10 2.39 13.34
N GLN A 508 -34.48 1.22 13.15
CA GLN A 508 -34.49 0.51 11.88
C GLN A 508 -35.88 0.00 11.51
N LEU A 509 -36.24 0.12 10.24
CA LEU A 509 -37.49 -0.37 9.66
C LEU A 509 -37.23 -1.64 8.84
N GLY A 510 -37.72 -2.77 9.31
CA GLY A 510 -37.53 -4.06 8.64
C GLY A 510 -36.06 -4.52 8.60
N ALA A 511 -35.77 -5.52 7.77
CA ALA A 511 -34.40 -5.98 7.53
C ALA A 511 -33.68 -5.02 6.55
N PRO A 512 -32.39 -4.72 6.77
CA PRO A 512 -31.62 -3.96 5.80
C PRO A 512 -31.42 -4.78 4.51
N THR A 513 -31.13 -4.11 3.41
CA THR A 513 -30.81 -4.77 2.13
C THR A 513 -29.30 -4.83 1.95
N ASP A 514 -28.79 -5.98 1.51
CA ASP A 514 -27.39 -6.25 1.19
C ASP A 514 -27.26 -7.01 -0.14
N GLY A 515 -26.03 -7.31 -0.53
CA GLY A 515 -25.75 -8.03 -1.78
C GLY A 515 -25.98 -7.20 -3.04
N LYS A 516 -25.96 -7.88 -4.18
CA LYS A 516 -26.24 -7.30 -5.49
C LYS A 516 -27.70 -7.48 -5.89
N PHE A 517 -28.41 -6.39 -6.16
CA PHE A 517 -29.82 -6.40 -6.53
C PHE A 517 -30.13 -5.36 -7.61
N ALA A 518 -30.94 -5.77 -8.60
CA ALA A 518 -31.49 -4.87 -9.60
C ALA A 518 -32.59 -3.98 -9.00
N TRP A 519 -33.06 -2.99 -9.76
CA TRP A 519 -34.21 -2.16 -9.36
C TRP A 519 -35.37 -3.01 -8.88
N THR A 520 -35.75 -2.81 -7.63
CA THR A 520 -36.85 -3.50 -6.98
C THR A 520 -37.60 -2.53 -6.08
N GLU A 521 -38.92 -2.58 -6.11
CA GLU A 521 -39.74 -1.80 -5.19
C GLU A 521 -39.66 -2.41 -3.79
N LYS A 522 -39.39 -1.58 -2.80
CA LYS A 522 -39.40 -1.94 -1.38
C LYS A 522 -40.45 -1.13 -0.66
N THR A 523 -41.00 -1.71 0.40
CA THR A 523 -41.98 -1.07 1.28
C THR A 523 -41.52 -1.19 2.73
N TRP A 524 -41.52 -0.08 3.45
CA TRP A 524 -41.22 -0.03 4.87
C TRP A 524 -42.45 0.39 5.66
N ASP A 525 -42.87 -0.45 6.62
CA ASP A 525 -44.03 -0.17 7.46
C ASP A 525 -43.72 0.94 8.48
N LEU A 526 -44.59 1.94 8.51
CA LEU A 526 -44.56 3.08 9.42
C LEU A 526 -45.85 3.15 10.25
N SER A 527 -46.68 2.11 10.26
CA SER A 527 -48.01 2.10 10.89
C SER A 527 -47.99 2.30 12.41
N ALA A 528 -46.83 2.09 13.06
CA ALA A 528 -46.60 2.43 14.47
C ALA A 528 -46.53 3.95 14.73
N TYR A 529 -46.25 4.74 13.69
CA TYR A 529 -46.04 6.19 13.74
C TYR A 529 -47.18 6.99 13.11
N LYS A 530 -48.30 6.32 12.76
CA LYS A 530 -49.50 6.99 12.23
C LYS A 530 -49.98 8.10 13.18
N GLY A 531 -50.49 9.19 12.63
CA GLY A 531 -50.93 10.35 13.39
C GLY A 531 -49.80 11.30 13.82
N GLN A 532 -48.54 11.04 13.46
CA GLN A 532 -47.38 11.84 13.87
C GLN A 532 -46.64 12.44 12.67
N ASN A 533 -45.81 13.46 12.94
CA ASN A 533 -44.72 13.85 12.05
C ASN A 533 -43.44 13.16 12.51
N VAL A 534 -42.72 12.50 11.60
CA VAL A 534 -41.47 11.78 11.91
C VAL A 534 -40.36 12.19 10.97
N GLN A 535 -39.10 11.95 11.36
CA GLN A 535 -37.96 11.99 10.45
C GLN A 535 -37.75 10.58 9.88
N PHE A 536 -37.49 10.49 8.58
CA PHE A 536 -37.14 9.25 7.89
C PHE A 536 -35.79 9.43 7.20
N ARG A 537 -34.97 8.38 7.16
CA ARG A 537 -33.77 8.37 6.32
C ARG A 537 -33.50 7.02 5.67
N PHE A 538 -32.90 7.09 4.48
CA PHE A 538 -32.05 6.01 3.98
C PHE A 538 -30.64 6.20 4.53
N ARG A 539 -29.96 5.11 4.86
CA ARG A 539 -28.55 5.13 5.26
C ARG A 539 -27.83 3.96 4.63
N ILE A 540 -26.74 4.22 3.91
CA ILE A 540 -25.78 3.17 3.55
C ILE A 540 -24.72 3.10 4.64
N ALA A 541 -24.33 1.90 5.04
CA ALA A 541 -23.12 1.67 5.80
C ALA A 541 -22.29 0.58 5.14
N SER A 542 -21.00 0.82 4.96
CA SER A 542 -20.05 -0.20 4.51
C SER A 542 -18.84 -0.32 5.44
N ASP A 543 -18.18 -1.46 5.40
CA ASP A 543 -16.90 -1.69 6.05
C ASP A 543 -15.71 -1.27 5.15
N GLY A 544 -14.49 -1.60 5.56
CA GLY A 544 -13.26 -1.29 4.83
C GLY A 544 -12.90 -2.28 3.71
N GLY A 545 -13.77 -3.23 3.40
CA GLY A 545 -13.53 -4.33 2.47
C GLY A 545 -13.88 -3.97 1.02
N VAL A 546 -15.02 -4.45 0.54
CA VAL A 546 -15.41 -4.29 -0.87
C VAL A 546 -16.24 -3.01 -1.08
N SER A 547 -15.76 -2.15 -1.99
CA SER A 547 -16.47 -0.90 -2.30
C SER A 547 -17.90 -1.11 -2.77
N SER A 548 -18.81 -0.41 -2.09
CA SER A 548 -20.25 -0.59 -2.21
C SER A 548 -20.98 0.67 -2.67
N GLU A 549 -22.15 0.50 -3.29
CA GLU A 549 -23.05 1.59 -3.65
C GLU A 549 -24.52 1.14 -3.72
N ALA A 550 -25.43 2.10 -3.50
CA ALA A 550 -26.86 1.94 -3.62
C ALA A 550 -27.52 3.15 -4.30
N PHE A 551 -28.69 2.89 -4.89
CA PHE A 551 -29.50 3.85 -5.63
C PHE A 551 -30.94 3.82 -5.10
N VAL A 552 -31.59 4.97 -5.06
CA VAL A 552 -32.97 5.14 -4.61
C VAL A 552 -33.72 6.04 -5.59
N ASP A 553 -34.92 5.64 -5.98
CA ASP A 553 -35.76 6.37 -6.92
C ASP A 553 -37.25 6.12 -6.64
N ASP A 554 -38.13 6.93 -7.25
CA ASP A 554 -39.59 6.83 -7.21
C ASP A 554 -40.16 6.66 -5.78
N ILE A 555 -39.89 7.63 -4.90
CA ILE A 555 -40.20 7.53 -3.47
C ILE A 555 -41.61 8.05 -3.18
N ALA A 556 -42.47 7.24 -2.53
CA ALA A 556 -43.83 7.64 -2.16
C ALA A 556 -44.18 7.30 -0.71
N VAL A 557 -44.93 8.19 -0.07
CA VAL A 557 -45.56 7.93 1.25
C VAL A 557 -46.95 7.39 1.02
N VAL A 558 -47.24 6.22 1.57
CA VAL A 558 -48.55 5.56 1.50
C VAL A 558 -49.28 5.74 2.82
N LYS A 559 -50.49 6.30 2.79
CA LYS A 559 -51.35 6.47 3.97
C LYS A 559 -52.65 5.73 3.72
N ASP A 560 -53.03 4.84 4.62
CA ASP A 560 -54.29 4.09 4.54
C ASP A 560 -54.48 3.37 3.19
N GLY A 561 -53.39 2.84 2.63
CA GLY A 561 -53.36 2.14 1.33
C GLY A 561 -53.35 3.05 0.10
N VAL A 562 -53.34 4.37 0.26
CA VAL A 562 -53.30 5.35 -0.84
C VAL A 562 -51.90 5.93 -0.95
N ALA A 563 -51.25 5.72 -2.10
CA ALA A 563 -49.95 6.33 -2.40
C ALA A 563 -50.10 7.84 -2.61
N GLY A 564 -49.23 8.61 -1.97
CA GLY A 564 -49.08 10.04 -2.23
C GLY A 564 -48.38 10.31 -3.56
N ALA A 565 -47.97 11.58 -3.77
CA ALA A 565 -47.14 11.92 -4.91
C ALA A 565 -45.80 11.18 -4.86
N VAL A 566 -45.39 10.65 -6.01
CA VAL A 566 -44.06 10.04 -6.21
C VAL A 566 -43.04 11.17 -6.35
N ASP A 567 -41.95 11.05 -5.62
CA ASP A 567 -40.74 11.84 -5.78
C ASP A 567 -39.77 11.06 -6.68
N ASP A 568 -39.78 11.39 -7.96
CA ASP A 568 -38.97 10.81 -9.04
C ASP A 568 -37.62 11.54 -9.21
N VAL A 569 -37.21 12.37 -8.24
CA VAL A 569 -35.91 13.06 -8.17
C VAL A 569 -35.68 14.12 -9.26
N GLU A 570 -36.50 14.19 -10.32
CA GLU A 570 -36.34 15.13 -11.45
C GLU A 570 -36.41 16.61 -11.04
N ALA A 571 -37.11 16.92 -9.94
CA ALA A 571 -37.19 18.27 -9.38
C ALA A 571 -35.96 18.66 -8.53
N GLY A 572 -34.95 17.80 -8.43
CA GLY A 572 -33.78 17.98 -7.57
C GLY A 572 -34.03 17.52 -6.13
N ALA A 573 -33.23 18.03 -5.18
CA ALA A 573 -33.22 17.50 -3.81
C ALA A 573 -34.53 17.69 -3.03
N GLY A 574 -35.38 18.65 -3.40
CA GLY A 574 -36.65 18.92 -2.73
C GLY A 574 -36.49 19.06 -1.20
N PRO A 575 -37.30 18.35 -0.38
CA PRO A 575 -37.21 18.38 1.09
C PRO A 575 -36.13 17.45 1.66
N TRP A 576 -35.35 16.75 0.83
CA TRP A 576 -34.33 15.83 1.29
C TRP A 576 -33.05 16.56 1.70
N THR A 577 -32.47 16.10 2.79
CA THR A 577 -31.14 16.48 3.26
C THR A 577 -30.19 15.31 3.02
N ALA A 578 -29.30 15.45 2.04
CA ALA A 578 -28.28 14.47 1.73
C ALA A 578 -26.98 14.76 2.50
N LYS A 579 -26.41 13.71 3.08
CA LYS A 579 -25.04 13.66 3.62
C LYS A 579 -24.34 12.50 2.93
N GLY A 580 -23.52 12.81 1.93
CA GLY A 580 -22.81 11.83 1.10
C GLY A 580 -23.61 11.27 -0.10
N PHE A 581 -24.94 11.23 0.00
CA PHE A 581 -25.80 11.00 -1.17
C PHE A 581 -25.71 12.19 -2.16
N SER A 582 -25.90 11.91 -3.44
CA SER A 582 -26.00 12.92 -4.51
C SER A 582 -26.99 12.50 -5.58
N ILE A 583 -27.47 13.44 -6.39
CA ILE A 583 -28.35 13.15 -7.53
C ILE A 583 -27.48 12.93 -8.76
N ILE A 584 -27.69 11.81 -9.47
CA ILE A 584 -26.97 11.46 -10.71
C ILE A 584 -27.95 11.07 -11.82
N SER A 585 -27.44 10.94 -13.05
CA SER A 585 -28.20 10.50 -14.22
C SER A 585 -27.82 9.10 -14.73
N GLY A 586 -27.52 8.19 -13.79
CA GLY A 586 -26.89 6.90 -14.08
C GLY A 586 -25.39 6.99 -14.43
N THR A 587 -24.81 8.19 -14.38
CA THR A 587 -23.37 8.42 -14.61
C THR A 587 -22.79 9.35 -13.57
N THR A 588 -21.50 9.17 -13.25
CA THR A 588 -20.73 10.06 -12.39
C THR A 588 -19.60 10.68 -13.21
N THR A 589 -19.35 11.97 -13.02
CA THR A 589 -18.22 12.67 -13.65
C THR A 589 -17.18 13.06 -12.60
N LYS A 590 -15.93 12.67 -12.79
CA LYS A 590 -14.79 13.03 -11.94
C LYS A 590 -13.81 13.88 -12.76
N GLN A 591 -13.40 15.03 -12.22
CA GLN A 591 -12.23 15.74 -12.74
C GLN A 591 -10.97 15.05 -12.25
N VAL A 592 -10.08 14.72 -13.17
CA VAL A 592 -8.80 14.09 -12.86
C VAL A 592 -7.67 14.93 -13.41
N GLN A 593 -6.56 14.91 -12.68
CA GLN A 593 -5.34 15.61 -13.03
C GLN A 593 -4.25 14.59 -13.31
N ASP A 594 -3.67 14.67 -14.51
CA ASP A 594 -2.60 13.79 -14.95
C ASP A 594 -1.26 14.53 -15.01
N PHE A 595 -0.16 13.79 -14.85
CA PHE A 595 1.19 14.33 -14.91
C PHE A 595 2.12 13.39 -15.66
N TYR A 596 3.05 13.94 -16.43
CA TYR A 596 4.28 13.22 -16.77
C TYR A 596 5.40 13.63 -15.84
N PHE A 597 6.21 12.65 -15.45
CA PHE A 597 7.53 12.86 -14.85
C PHE A 597 8.58 12.29 -15.79
N ALA A 598 9.73 12.95 -15.90
CA ALA A 598 10.91 12.33 -16.51
C ALA A 598 12.13 12.55 -15.63
N GLU A 599 12.88 11.49 -15.41
CA GLU A 599 14.11 11.47 -14.59
C GLU A 599 15.24 10.78 -15.36
N ASN A 600 16.49 11.04 -14.98
CA ASN A 600 17.65 10.37 -15.57
C ASN A 600 18.16 9.28 -14.62
N ARG A 601 17.88 8.01 -14.95
CA ARG A 601 18.35 6.85 -14.20
C ARG A 601 19.75 6.48 -14.65
N VAL A 602 20.69 6.46 -13.71
CA VAL A 602 22.09 6.10 -13.95
C VAL A 602 22.57 5.19 -12.84
N TYR A 603 23.65 4.45 -13.10
CA TYR A 603 24.22 3.50 -12.13
C TYR A 603 25.05 4.20 -11.04
N SER A 604 24.42 5.09 -10.25
CA SER A 604 25.04 5.79 -9.12
C SER A 604 24.27 5.60 -7.83
N GLY A 605 24.96 5.74 -6.69
CA GLY A 605 24.36 5.53 -5.38
C GLY A 605 23.76 4.12 -5.25
N TYR A 606 22.52 4.05 -4.78
CA TYR A 606 21.77 2.79 -4.71
C TYR A 606 21.22 2.33 -6.07
N ASP A 607 21.01 3.22 -7.04
CA ASP A 607 20.66 2.84 -8.42
C ASP A 607 21.81 2.15 -9.17
N ALA A 608 23.03 2.12 -8.62
CA ALA A 608 24.08 1.23 -9.12
C ALA A 608 23.65 -0.25 -9.12
N THR A 609 22.70 -0.62 -8.26
CA THR A 609 22.09 -1.95 -8.25
C THR A 609 21.29 -2.25 -9.51
N LEU A 610 20.73 -1.27 -10.24
CA LEU A 610 19.98 -1.54 -11.48
C LEU A 610 20.82 -2.26 -12.55
N LYS A 611 22.14 -2.14 -12.48
CA LYS A 611 23.06 -2.82 -13.40
C LYS A 611 23.18 -4.33 -13.16
N THR A 612 23.03 -4.78 -11.91
CA THR A 612 23.40 -6.15 -11.50
C THR A 612 22.41 -6.82 -10.55
N GLY A 613 21.49 -6.05 -10.00
CA GLY A 613 20.50 -6.45 -9.01
C GLY A 613 19.25 -7.10 -9.60
N PRO A 614 18.67 -6.60 -10.72
CA PRO A 614 17.51 -7.23 -11.35
C PRO A 614 17.80 -8.69 -11.66
N TYR A 615 16.81 -9.55 -11.44
CA TYR A 615 17.02 -10.99 -11.43
C TYR A 615 15.89 -11.80 -12.05
N ASN A 616 16.22 -12.99 -12.56
CA ASN A 616 15.28 -13.94 -13.14
C ASN A 616 15.52 -15.36 -12.62
N PHE A 617 14.45 -16.02 -12.17
CA PHE A 617 14.47 -17.43 -11.77
C PHE A 617 14.46 -18.31 -13.03
N GLY A 618 15.64 -18.53 -13.60
CA GLY A 618 15.79 -19.18 -14.90
C GLY A 618 15.84 -20.71 -14.89
N TRP A 619 15.98 -21.33 -13.72
CA TRP A 619 16.26 -22.78 -13.57
C TRP A 619 15.31 -23.49 -12.60
N ALA A 620 14.05 -23.06 -12.52
CA ALA A 620 13.07 -23.59 -11.55
C ALA A 620 13.06 -25.12 -11.36
N SER A 621 13.28 -25.91 -12.43
CA SER A 621 13.30 -27.38 -12.37
C SER A 621 14.63 -28.02 -11.93
N THR A 622 15.75 -27.29 -12.00
CA THR A 622 17.10 -27.85 -11.77
C THR A 622 17.87 -27.14 -10.67
N LYS A 623 17.60 -25.85 -10.44
CA LYS A 623 18.19 -24.98 -9.42
C LYS A 623 17.13 -23.94 -9.03
N PRO A 624 16.14 -24.33 -8.21
CA PRO A 624 14.98 -23.50 -7.91
C PRO A 624 15.35 -22.17 -7.25
N ASP A 625 16.37 -22.17 -6.38
CA ASP A 625 16.83 -20.98 -5.65
C ASP A 625 18.00 -20.27 -6.36
N TRP A 626 18.15 -20.51 -7.67
CA TRP A 626 19.16 -19.87 -8.49
C TRP A 626 18.57 -18.83 -9.44
N VAL A 627 19.04 -17.60 -9.27
CA VAL A 627 18.72 -16.47 -10.14
C VAL A 627 19.89 -16.08 -11.04
N GLU A 628 19.59 -15.72 -12.28
CA GLU A 628 20.51 -14.92 -13.12
C GLU A 628 20.29 -13.43 -12.90
N ARG A 629 21.30 -12.63 -13.25
CA ARG A 629 21.29 -11.17 -13.15
C ARG A 629 21.26 -10.52 -14.52
N PHE A 630 20.61 -9.37 -14.64
CA PHE A 630 20.60 -8.59 -15.88
C PHE A 630 20.45 -7.09 -15.60
N PRO A 631 20.88 -6.22 -16.53
CA PRO A 631 20.79 -4.77 -16.33
C PRO A 631 19.43 -4.21 -16.74
N TYR A 632 18.86 -3.39 -15.87
CA TYR A 632 17.90 -2.35 -16.26
C TYR A 632 18.68 -1.15 -16.82
N GLN A 633 18.34 -0.71 -18.04
CA GLN A 633 19.12 0.24 -18.83
C GLN A 633 19.13 1.65 -18.23
N ASN A 634 20.26 2.36 -18.33
CA ASN A 634 20.33 3.77 -17.94
C ASN A 634 19.72 4.70 -19.01
N GLY A 635 19.24 5.87 -18.59
CA GLY A 635 18.72 6.91 -19.48
C GLY A 635 17.52 7.64 -18.89
N MET A 636 16.81 8.37 -19.76
CA MET A 636 15.59 9.06 -19.37
C MET A 636 14.45 8.06 -19.18
N LEU A 637 13.96 7.91 -17.95
CA LEU A 637 12.75 7.14 -17.65
C LEU A 637 11.58 8.11 -17.54
N VAL A 638 10.50 7.83 -18.28
CA VAL A 638 9.26 8.63 -18.24
C VAL A 638 8.23 7.87 -17.42
N TRP A 639 7.57 8.56 -16.50
CA TRP A 639 6.45 8.05 -15.71
C TRP A 639 5.17 8.81 -16.05
N PHE A 640 4.07 8.09 -16.16
CA PHE A 640 2.75 8.67 -16.30
C PHE A 640 1.97 8.47 -15.01
N ALA A 641 1.68 9.57 -14.32
CA ALA A 641 0.78 9.57 -13.17
C ALA A 641 -0.63 9.96 -13.62
N ASN A 642 -1.57 9.02 -13.49
CA ASN A 642 -2.92 9.16 -14.01
C ASN A 642 -3.92 9.34 -12.86
N GLY A 643 -4.52 10.52 -12.77
CA GLY A 643 -5.41 10.91 -11.67
C GLY A 643 -6.75 10.18 -11.63
N GLU A 644 -7.05 9.36 -12.63
CA GLU A 644 -8.20 8.46 -12.64
C GLU A 644 -8.04 7.33 -11.62
N TYR A 645 -6.81 6.85 -11.41
CA TYR A 645 -6.51 5.67 -10.61
C TYR A 645 -5.88 6.02 -9.25
N THR A 646 -6.01 5.09 -8.30
CA THR A 646 -5.51 5.17 -6.92
C THR A 646 -4.67 3.94 -6.54
N ASN A 647 -4.33 3.11 -7.53
CA ASN A 647 -3.43 1.97 -7.42
C ASN A 647 -2.88 1.63 -8.80
N ASN A 648 -1.89 0.73 -8.85
CA ASN A 648 -1.29 0.23 -10.09
C ASN A 648 -1.75 -1.19 -10.46
N ASN A 649 -2.99 -1.55 -10.13
CA ASN A 649 -3.55 -2.88 -10.41
C ASN A 649 -3.95 -3.02 -11.88
N THR A 650 -2.96 -3.01 -12.76
CA THR A 650 -3.07 -3.19 -14.21
C THR A 650 -3.81 -4.49 -14.61
N SER A 651 -3.86 -5.47 -13.72
CA SER A 651 -4.67 -6.68 -13.81
C SER A 651 -6.17 -6.36 -13.86
N ALA A 652 -6.61 -5.42 -13.02
CA ALA A 652 -7.98 -4.91 -12.96
C ALA A 652 -8.25 -3.84 -14.03
N HIS A 653 -7.25 -3.01 -14.37
CA HIS A 653 -7.39 -1.93 -15.37
C HIS A 653 -6.24 -1.91 -16.41
N PRO A 654 -6.25 -2.80 -17.42
CA PRO A 654 -5.21 -2.89 -18.44
C PRO A 654 -4.78 -1.57 -19.10
N GLY A 655 -3.51 -1.21 -18.90
CA GLY A 655 -2.87 0.00 -19.39
C GLY A 655 -3.14 1.26 -18.55
N GLY A 656 -3.87 1.14 -17.44
CA GLY A 656 -4.09 2.19 -16.45
C GLY A 656 -3.36 1.90 -15.14
N GLY A 657 -3.16 2.93 -14.33
CA GLY A 657 -2.51 2.85 -13.03
C GLY A 657 -2.26 4.24 -12.46
N GLU A 658 -2.14 4.36 -11.15
CA GLU A 658 -1.87 5.62 -10.45
C GLU A 658 -0.57 6.27 -10.92
N VAL A 659 0.51 5.49 -11.05
CA VAL A 659 1.79 5.93 -11.59
C VAL A 659 2.56 4.76 -12.21
N LEU A 660 2.73 4.76 -13.53
CA LEU A 660 3.40 3.67 -14.26
C LEU A 660 4.56 4.23 -15.12
N PRO A 661 5.69 3.52 -15.22
CA PRO A 661 6.71 3.89 -16.19
C PRO A 661 6.21 3.60 -17.61
N VAL A 662 6.62 4.45 -18.54
CA VAL A 662 6.37 4.30 -19.97
C VAL A 662 7.52 3.51 -20.57
N ASP A 663 7.22 2.31 -21.06
CA ASP A 663 8.18 1.47 -21.74
C ASP A 663 8.40 1.94 -23.18
N ALA A 664 9.61 2.39 -23.52
CA ALA A 664 10.00 2.78 -24.86
C ALA A 664 9.81 1.65 -25.91
N ARG A 665 9.78 0.39 -25.48
CA ARG A 665 9.71 -0.81 -26.34
C ARG A 665 8.65 -1.79 -25.83
N PRO A 666 7.35 -1.43 -25.89
CA PRO A 666 6.26 -2.17 -25.22
C PRO A 666 5.93 -3.54 -25.83
N ALA A 667 6.66 -3.97 -26.87
CA ALA A 667 6.41 -5.25 -27.51
C ALA A 667 6.86 -6.40 -26.60
N PRO A 668 6.03 -7.44 -26.37
CA PRO A 668 6.38 -8.47 -25.43
C PRO A 668 7.60 -9.27 -25.86
N VAL A 669 8.53 -9.48 -24.93
CA VAL A 669 9.60 -10.46 -25.07
C VAL A 669 9.02 -11.85 -24.90
N MET A 670 9.24 -12.69 -25.91
CA MET A 670 8.79 -14.09 -25.93
C MET A 670 9.98 -15.02 -25.73
N LEU A 671 9.89 -15.87 -24.72
CA LEU A 671 10.83 -16.94 -24.41
C LEU A 671 10.47 -18.20 -25.22
N ASP A 672 11.36 -19.21 -25.14
CA ASP A 672 11.13 -20.52 -25.73
C ASP A 672 9.76 -21.12 -25.36
N GLY A 673 9.15 -21.80 -26.33
CA GLY A 673 7.78 -22.32 -26.23
C GLY A 673 6.68 -21.25 -26.34
N ASN A 674 6.99 -20.05 -26.86
CA ASN A 674 6.06 -18.94 -27.02
C ASN A 674 5.44 -18.48 -25.68
N VAL A 675 6.24 -18.51 -24.61
CA VAL A 675 5.85 -18.03 -23.29
C VAL A 675 6.38 -16.62 -23.08
N ARG A 676 5.52 -15.73 -22.61
CA ARG A 676 5.89 -14.34 -22.37
C ARG A 676 6.82 -14.23 -21.16
N LEU A 677 7.85 -13.39 -21.27
CA LEU A 677 8.68 -13.02 -20.12
C LEU A 677 7.83 -12.23 -19.08
N GLY A 678 8.04 -12.44 -17.79
CA GLY A 678 7.30 -11.72 -16.74
C GLY A 678 7.48 -10.20 -16.84
N ASN A 679 6.46 -9.43 -16.45
CA ASN A 679 6.47 -7.96 -16.56
C ASN A 679 7.43 -7.30 -15.58
N ARG A 680 7.88 -8.01 -14.55
CA ARG A 680 9.02 -7.58 -13.72
C ARG A 680 10.36 -7.58 -14.45
N ARG A 681 10.52 -8.32 -15.55
CA ARG A 681 11.79 -8.37 -16.31
C ARG A 681 11.74 -7.51 -17.56
N GLN A 682 10.57 -7.37 -18.16
CA GLN A 682 10.44 -6.70 -19.46
C GLN A 682 10.80 -5.21 -19.51
N PRO A 683 10.50 -4.35 -18.52
CA PRO A 683 10.78 -2.93 -18.62
C PRO A 683 12.27 -2.62 -18.37
N PHE A 684 13.16 -3.63 -18.51
CA PHE A 684 14.61 -3.45 -18.44
C PHE A 684 15.10 -2.44 -19.47
N ASP A 685 14.45 -2.29 -20.61
CA ASP A 685 14.80 -1.35 -21.68
C ASP A 685 13.78 -0.22 -21.89
N ALA A 686 13.05 0.13 -20.83
CA ALA A 686 12.03 1.18 -20.85
C ALA A 686 12.58 2.59 -21.12
N THR A 687 13.87 2.82 -20.91
CA THR A 687 14.49 4.16 -20.99
C THR A 687 14.61 4.69 -22.41
N PHE A 688 14.49 6.02 -22.51
CA PHE A 688 14.74 6.83 -23.69
C PHE A 688 16.15 7.43 -23.63
N GLY A 689 16.84 7.48 -24.77
CA GLY A 689 18.21 7.98 -24.83
C GLY A 689 18.86 7.91 -26.20
N GLN A 690 20.14 8.30 -26.26
CA GLN A 690 20.95 8.29 -27.48
C GLN A 690 21.78 7.01 -27.62
N GLU A 691 21.75 6.14 -26.62
CA GLU A 691 22.53 4.90 -26.54
C GLU A 691 21.69 3.70 -26.99
N ARG A 692 22.37 2.68 -27.53
CA ARG A 692 21.76 1.38 -27.80
C ARG A 692 21.57 0.63 -26.50
N THR A 693 20.56 -0.23 -26.43
CA THR A 693 20.40 -1.12 -25.29
C THR A 693 21.47 -2.20 -25.29
N ASP A 694 21.82 -2.72 -24.11
CA ASP A 694 22.60 -3.94 -23.98
C ASP A 694 21.84 -5.15 -24.54
N ALA A 695 22.58 -6.18 -24.96
CA ALA A 695 21.98 -7.48 -25.23
C ALA A 695 21.79 -8.23 -23.90
N VAL A 696 20.60 -8.80 -23.68
CA VAL A 696 20.26 -9.50 -22.44
C VAL A 696 19.81 -10.92 -22.76
N THR A 697 20.29 -11.90 -22.00
CA THR A 697 19.86 -13.30 -22.13
C THR A 697 19.03 -13.68 -20.91
N PHE A 698 17.85 -14.22 -21.15
CA PHE A 698 16.97 -14.78 -20.13
C PHE A 698 16.91 -16.30 -20.28
N HIS A 699 16.81 -17.02 -19.16
CA HIS A 699 16.59 -18.45 -19.15
C HIS A 699 15.19 -18.80 -18.65
N ARG A 700 14.63 -19.88 -19.20
CA ARG A 700 13.43 -20.55 -18.67
C ARG A 700 13.70 -22.05 -18.62
N ASN A 701 13.70 -22.62 -17.42
CA ASN A 701 14.14 -24.00 -17.17
C ASN A 701 15.48 -24.32 -17.87
N GLY A 702 16.43 -23.38 -17.80
CA GLY A 702 17.75 -23.49 -18.41
C GLY A 702 17.82 -23.29 -19.92
N VAL A 703 16.70 -23.00 -20.60
CA VAL A 703 16.69 -22.69 -22.05
C VAL A 703 16.90 -21.18 -22.26
N PRO A 704 17.99 -20.76 -22.95
CA PRO A 704 18.28 -19.35 -23.16
C PRO A 704 17.42 -18.72 -24.26
N THR A 705 17.07 -17.44 -24.07
CA THR A 705 16.51 -16.54 -25.08
C THR A 705 17.25 -15.21 -24.99
N THR A 706 17.95 -14.82 -26.05
CA THR A 706 18.69 -13.55 -26.10
C THR A 706 17.87 -12.47 -26.78
N VAL A 707 17.60 -11.39 -26.05
CA VAL A 707 17.13 -10.12 -26.59
C VAL A 707 18.36 -9.36 -27.12
N PRO A 708 18.47 -9.10 -28.43
CA PRO A 708 19.64 -8.42 -28.99
C PRO A 708 19.65 -6.94 -28.60
N SER A 709 20.84 -6.34 -28.62
CA SER A 709 20.99 -4.88 -28.52
C SER A 709 20.12 -4.17 -29.56
N GLN A 710 19.28 -3.24 -29.12
CA GLN A 710 18.34 -2.51 -29.96
C GLN A 710 18.80 -1.07 -30.22
N PRO A 711 18.41 -0.44 -31.34
CA PRO A 711 18.70 0.98 -31.59
C PRO A 711 18.16 1.90 -30.49
N ALA A 712 18.82 3.05 -30.33
CA ALA A 712 18.41 4.11 -29.42
C ALA A 712 17.04 4.68 -29.78
N ILE A 713 16.24 5.06 -28.76
CA ILE A 713 14.98 5.79 -28.92
C ILE A 713 15.09 7.06 -28.06
N PRO A 714 15.43 8.22 -28.63
CA PRO A 714 15.69 9.43 -27.85
C PRO A 714 14.43 10.19 -27.44
N THR A 715 13.28 9.86 -28.05
CA THR A 715 12.06 10.67 -27.94
C THR A 715 10.90 9.85 -27.38
N PHE A 716 10.38 10.31 -26.25
CA PHE A 716 9.02 10.04 -25.83
C PHE A 716 8.06 10.97 -26.59
N ASP A 717 6.97 10.43 -27.14
CA ASP A 717 5.93 11.18 -27.85
C ASP A 717 4.57 10.55 -27.57
N ASP A 718 3.69 11.29 -26.90
CA ASP A 718 2.42 10.76 -26.41
C ASP A 718 1.24 10.93 -27.39
N SER A 719 1.48 11.44 -28.61
CA SER A 719 0.40 11.78 -29.58
C SER A 719 -0.51 10.61 -29.97
N ASP A 720 -0.08 9.38 -29.71
CA ASP A 720 -0.92 8.18 -29.78
C ASP A 720 -1.00 7.56 -28.37
N PRO A 721 -2.18 7.57 -27.72
CA PRO A 721 -2.39 6.97 -26.41
C PRO A 721 -1.93 5.52 -26.27
N ASN A 722 -1.87 4.75 -27.36
CA ASN A 722 -1.48 3.34 -27.34
C ASN A 722 -0.04 3.10 -27.79
N ARG A 723 0.75 4.15 -28.08
CA ARG A 723 2.12 3.98 -28.63
C ARG A 723 3.02 3.10 -27.76
N TYR A 724 2.86 3.22 -26.46
CA TYR A 724 3.67 2.55 -25.45
C TYR A 724 2.93 1.43 -24.74
N TRP A 725 1.82 0.93 -25.29
CA TRP A 725 1.03 -0.14 -24.68
C TRP A 725 0.51 -1.10 -25.75
N THR A 726 0.38 -2.39 -25.41
CA THR A 726 -0.18 -3.38 -26.34
C THR A 726 -1.09 -4.37 -25.64
N ALA A 727 -2.21 -4.69 -26.29
CA ALA A 727 -3.12 -5.74 -25.82
C ALA A 727 -2.49 -7.14 -25.77
N LYS A 728 -1.32 -7.34 -26.40
CA LYS A 728 -0.55 -8.60 -26.29
C LYS A 728 0.13 -8.77 -24.93
N ASN A 729 0.33 -7.67 -24.20
CA ASN A 729 0.85 -7.66 -22.85
C ASN A 729 0.12 -6.57 -22.03
N PRO A 730 -1.15 -6.81 -21.67
CA PRO A 730 -2.06 -5.77 -21.19
C PRO A 730 -1.63 -5.11 -19.88
N TRP A 731 -0.78 -5.77 -19.11
CA TRP A 731 -0.33 -5.30 -17.79
C TRP A 731 1.03 -4.58 -17.84
N ALA A 732 1.74 -4.63 -18.98
CA ALA A 732 3.01 -3.91 -19.13
C ALA A 732 2.80 -2.50 -19.67
N SER A 733 3.61 -1.57 -19.16
CA SER A 733 3.61 -0.16 -19.51
C SER A 733 2.22 0.47 -19.31
N THR A 734 1.92 1.56 -20.00
CA THR A 734 0.70 2.34 -19.80
C THR A 734 0.19 2.99 -21.09
N LYS A 735 -1.13 3.17 -21.17
CA LYS A 735 -1.75 4.04 -22.16
C LYS A 735 -1.53 5.48 -21.75
N VAL A 736 -0.81 6.20 -22.58
CA VAL A 736 -0.41 7.59 -22.32
C VAL A 736 -1.55 8.57 -22.62
N ALA A 737 -1.43 9.81 -22.15
CA ALA A 737 -2.54 10.77 -22.13
C ALA A 737 -3.06 11.20 -23.51
N GLY A 738 -2.28 11.07 -24.60
CA GLY A 738 -2.69 11.60 -25.90
C GLY A 738 -2.63 13.12 -26.01
N SER A 739 -1.79 13.78 -25.22
CA SER A 739 -1.79 15.23 -25.05
C SER A 739 -1.01 16.02 -26.11
N GLY A 740 -0.24 15.34 -26.97
CA GLY A 740 0.73 15.93 -27.89
C GLY A 740 2.08 16.25 -27.25
N THR A 741 2.33 15.81 -26.00
CA THR A 741 3.58 16.05 -25.28
C THR A 741 4.70 15.17 -25.85
N THR A 742 5.85 15.78 -26.12
CA THR A 742 7.08 15.05 -26.45
C THR A 742 8.22 15.45 -25.53
N MET A 743 9.10 14.49 -25.22
CA MET A 743 10.34 14.70 -24.45
C MET A 743 11.48 14.02 -25.19
N THR A 744 12.44 14.81 -25.67
CA THR A 744 13.57 14.31 -26.47
C THR A 744 14.88 14.54 -25.77
N VAL A 745 15.66 13.47 -25.56
CA VAL A 745 17.06 13.55 -25.14
C VAL A 745 17.89 14.12 -26.30
N ALA A 746 18.05 15.44 -26.32
CA ALA A 746 18.76 16.17 -27.35
C ALA A 746 20.29 16.03 -27.21
N LYS A 747 20.77 15.89 -25.98
CA LYS A 747 22.19 15.70 -25.68
C LYS A 747 22.37 14.87 -24.41
N THR A 748 23.30 13.92 -24.45
CA THR A 748 23.85 13.24 -23.28
C THR A 748 25.23 13.82 -22.96
N GLU A 749 25.45 14.22 -21.71
CA GLU A 749 26.68 14.82 -21.20
C GLU A 749 27.19 14.05 -19.98
N ASP A 750 28.45 14.31 -19.59
CA ASP A 750 29.10 13.72 -18.41
C ASP A 750 28.93 12.18 -18.30
N GLY A 751 29.15 11.48 -19.42
CA GLY A 751 29.06 10.01 -19.45
C GLY A 751 27.67 9.45 -19.12
N GLY A 752 26.60 10.21 -19.33
CA GLY A 752 25.22 9.79 -19.05
C GLY A 752 24.62 10.43 -17.79
N ASN A 753 25.43 11.06 -16.93
CA ASN A 753 24.94 11.65 -15.68
C ASN A 753 24.08 12.91 -15.89
N GLU A 754 24.09 13.47 -17.09
CA GLU A 754 23.41 14.71 -17.41
C GLU A 754 22.75 14.63 -18.79
N LEU A 755 21.47 15.00 -18.87
CA LEU A 755 20.69 15.03 -20.10
C LEU A 755 20.17 16.44 -20.36
N GLN A 756 20.23 16.88 -21.62
CA GLN A 756 19.44 18.00 -22.11
C GLN A 756 18.17 17.48 -22.76
N VAL A 757 17.03 17.64 -22.09
CA VAL A 757 15.74 17.15 -22.53
C VAL A 757 14.92 18.30 -23.11
N LYS A 758 14.62 18.23 -24.40
CA LYS A 758 13.73 19.16 -25.08
C LYS A 758 12.28 18.69 -24.90
N VAL A 759 11.44 19.52 -24.29
CA VAL A 759 10.01 19.26 -24.08
C VAL A 759 9.22 20.13 -25.05
N GLU A 760 8.34 19.51 -25.83
CA GLU A 760 7.52 20.19 -26.86
C GLU A 760 6.08 19.71 -26.83
N PHE A 761 5.15 20.56 -27.26
CA PHE A 761 3.72 20.28 -27.32
C PHE A 761 3.20 20.45 -28.75
N LYS A 762 2.60 19.41 -29.33
CA LYS A 762 2.16 19.37 -30.73
C LYS A 762 0.67 19.68 -30.92
#